data_AF-A0A087SNY6-F1
#
_entry.id   AF-A0A087SNY6-F1
#
_cell.length_a   1.000
_cell.length_b   1.000
_cell.length_c   1.000
_cell.angle_alpha   90.00
_cell.angle_beta   90.00
_cell.angle_gamma   90.00
#
_symmetry.space_group_name_H-M   'P 1'
#
loop_
_entity.id
_entity.type
_entity.pdbx_description
1 polymer ?
#
loop_
_entity_poly.entity_id
_entity_poly.type
_entity_poly.pdbx_seq_one_letter_code
_entity_poly.pdbx_strand_id
1 'polypeptide(L)'
;MIHGVEVTLVDANHCPGAVQFLFQLQDGRKYIHCGDMRYAPHLKSDPHLQRFVGADAVFLDTTYCNKRHTFPPQEESIAYVVAAVKRLLAGQAGEAEPDAPDGPEHADDSAAAPGADAPAPKTPAGPRRVILISTYGIGKERILSAVAATTGLRLAVTEKKLAVMRCLNLPGLDVDGIFTSDFSSTPLHVTPWGFIGESWPFFRPNWTNLEEYQRSQGVDEVVGFVPTGWTYDMARKVFPVRRKGGCSIHLVPYSEHSSYLELLEYVEFLRPHQVIPTVGVEGESGEQAMRKMQAQFRHLVDETKDKTTGGGETTHVAMDSDVTALPMLAVKPEPVADHQRPGASEPAPVSDAEAGVDEVQAIIGTDVPASTILQLLNASRGDVQAAVNGYFDALSAPGLKREAHNVKHAPVALGASKSRRPGKQGRRGGAPTSGTSKASAAGAAQQASITAFFGASPARAMPVLDLTEHAELEVKRPASLEAVEGADVKEPAPPQKRLILPSPTRGEPVPADSLPITLSEGHVNGDQDPAPVADAEPQAAPGAKAEESSKKAPDMARSVLSSARDAMAVLPENYDPKLHACWSAGEPTPYLHLARAFEAAEATTKRLRVGDILTNMFRSVRVRPSGVVMALSPDDLVATAYLATGKVAPDYEGLELSVGGGTVGAAIREAMGVSRQRLHQLYSQLGDLGDVAQSCRATQSMLRRPDPLTVPGVFRALHDMAAHRGTGAGGRRQHAVLSLLRACREGEVRYVVRTLVQGLRVGASWRSVIPALARAVLMHVEGTPRLPRVRLDAAAAAATAAFHVCPSLDLLCAAMRSHPVEELERHVGLVAGVPIKPMLAKISEGVADAIAQLKGAPFLAELKYDGMRSQIHVLLGGEVKVFSRNCEDRSSAFPDVGELMKEAVDVDALPLILDAEVVAVDRADGNRLRAFQELATRARVDVSAAAVQVDVAVFAFDCLMAAGQSLMRSPLTERRKLLAQALSGAAPGRVELARCYEVAEGAGADPNADLPSTGTVVPATTAEEEHAAALQAALLEAFAQGGEGLMLKSLGAGYEPSKRADHWIKLKRDYCEGLHDTLDLVVIGAWHGSGRKVGWCSPFLMAVWDPDTEQLQSLCRCMSGFSDAFYREATERLKATEIPGPKAYYDTSESPDMWFEPREVWEIRGADLSLSPVSVVEELDDKDIEAASTAEDVAAMYNAQSRKAKAGSTVAAQAATAASDDEEPHGKEALDDEVLEDKTHAEKALED
;
A
#
# COMPACT_ATOMS: atom_id res chain seq x y z
N MET A 1 23.14 -30.68 -17.18
CA MET A 1 22.17 -31.79 -17.12
C MET A 1 21.22 -31.54 -15.97
N ILE A 2 19.91 -31.48 -16.22
CA ILE A 2 18.87 -31.27 -15.19
C ILE A 2 17.78 -32.33 -15.43
N HIS A 3 17.48 -33.18 -14.45
CA HIS A 3 16.54 -34.31 -14.57
C HIS A 3 16.66 -35.13 -15.86
N GLY A 4 17.89 -35.36 -16.34
CA GLY A 4 18.17 -36.11 -17.56
C GLY A 4 18.15 -35.31 -18.87
N VAL A 5 17.77 -34.03 -18.85
CA VAL A 5 17.80 -33.11 -20.00
C VAL A 5 19.16 -32.41 -20.09
N GLU A 6 19.78 -32.41 -21.27
CA GLU A 6 20.93 -31.56 -21.59
C GLU A 6 20.40 -30.15 -21.89
N VAL A 7 20.84 -29.16 -21.11
CA VAL A 7 20.48 -27.74 -21.30
C VAL A 7 21.76 -26.99 -21.59
N THR A 8 21.82 -26.32 -22.74
CA THR A 8 22.90 -25.41 -23.12
C THR A 8 22.36 -23.99 -23.21
N LEU A 9 23.11 -23.01 -22.71
CA LEU A 9 22.81 -21.59 -22.85
C LEU A 9 23.67 -21.00 -23.97
N VAL A 10 23.07 -20.21 -24.86
CA VAL A 10 23.76 -19.48 -25.93
C VAL A 10 23.29 -18.03 -25.90
N ASP A 11 24.14 -17.07 -26.26
CA ASP A 11 23.80 -15.65 -26.26
C ASP A 11 22.56 -15.36 -27.16
N ALA A 12 21.63 -14.54 -26.66
CA ALA A 12 20.42 -14.12 -27.38
C ALA A 12 20.60 -12.82 -28.18
N ASN A 13 21.76 -12.15 -28.03
CA ASN A 13 22.19 -10.93 -28.70
C ASN A 13 21.25 -9.71 -28.52
N HIS A 14 20.27 -9.84 -27.61
CA HIS A 14 19.25 -8.84 -27.26
C HIS A 14 19.80 -7.78 -26.30
N CYS A 15 20.19 -8.19 -25.08
CA CYS A 15 20.82 -7.33 -24.09
C CYS A 15 21.84 -8.14 -23.27
N PRO A 16 22.74 -7.49 -22.51
CA PRO A 16 23.78 -8.20 -21.77
C PRO A 16 23.20 -9.22 -20.78
N GLY A 17 23.62 -10.48 -20.89
CA GLY A 17 23.13 -11.60 -20.07
C GLY A 17 21.85 -12.27 -20.58
N ALA A 18 21.25 -11.81 -21.68
CA ALA A 18 20.11 -12.50 -22.30
C ALA A 18 20.58 -13.78 -23.02
N VAL A 19 19.95 -14.92 -22.73
CA VAL A 19 20.33 -16.23 -23.27
C VAL A 19 19.15 -16.99 -23.87
N GLN A 20 19.45 -17.73 -24.93
CA GLN A 20 18.60 -18.75 -25.53
C GLN A 20 18.89 -20.10 -24.85
N PHE A 21 17.84 -20.88 -24.60
CA PHE A 21 17.94 -22.19 -23.99
C PHE A 21 17.80 -23.29 -25.04
N LEU A 22 18.82 -24.14 -25.17
CA LEU A 22 18.83 -25.30 -26.06
C LEU A 22 18.62 -26.56 -25.21
N PHE A 23 17.50 -27.24 -25.37
CA PHE A 23 17.12 -28.43 -24.61
C PHE A 23 17.21 -29.70 -25.48
N GLN A 24 18.05 -30.65 -25.10
CA GLN A 24 18.11 -31.98 -25.71
C GLN A 24 17.65 -33.04 -24.69
N LEU A 25 16.56 -33.74 -25.01
CA LEU A 25 15.93 -34.75 -24.16
C LEU A 25 16.63 -36.12 -24.29
N GLN A 26 16.37 -37.02 -23.33
CA GLN A 26 16.90 -38.39 -23.33
C GLN A 26 16.45 -39.23 -24.55
N ASP A 27 15.29 -38.91 -25.13
CA ASP A 27 14.78 -39.54 -26.34
C ASP A 27 15.36 -38.94 -27.64
N GLY A 28 16.29 -37.98 -27.51
CA GLY A 28 16.97 -37.32 -28.63
C GLY A 28 16.23 -36.10 -29.20
N ARG A 29 15.02 -35.78 -28.73
CA ARG A 29 14.29 -34.58 -29.17
C ARG A 29 15.00 -33.29 -28.78
N LYS A 30 14.92 -32.29 -29.65
CA LYS A 30 15.61 -31.00 -29.52
C LYS A 30 14.64 -29.84 -29.56
N TYR A 31 14.72 -28.97 -28.56
CA TYR A 31 13.92 -27.75 -28.47
C TYR A 31 14.81 -26.53 -28.27
N ILE A 32 14.44 -25.41 -28.89
CA ILE A 32 15.06 -24.10 -28.67
C ILE A 32 14.02 -23.18 -28.04
N HIS A 33 14.37 -22.51 -26.94
CA HIS A 33 13.60 -21.39 -26.42
C HIS A 33 14.41 -20.09 -26.52
N CYS A 34 13.98 -19.20 -27.41
CA CYS A 34 14.76 -18.01 -27.78
C CYS A 34 14.76 -16.92 -26.69
N GLY A 35 13.73 -16.87 -25.84
CA GLY A 35 13.49 -15.71 -24.98
C GLY A 35 13.16 -14.47 -25.83
N ASP A 36 13.59 -13.29 -25.38
CA ASP A 36 13.72 -12.10 -26.22
C ASP A 36 15.08 -12.15 -26.96
N MET A 37 15.09 -12.02 -28.30
CA MET A 37 16.32 -12.24 -29.07
C MET A 37 16.53 -11.26 -30.24
N ARG A 38 17.80 -10.95 -30.56
CA ARG A 38 18.21 -10.35 -31.83
C ARG A 38 19.00 -11.37 -32.65
N TYR A 39 18.38 -12.00 -33.64
CA TYR A 39 19.15 -12.77 -34.61
C TYR A 39 20.12 -11.84 -35.36
N ALA A 40 21.34 -12.34 -35.59
CA ALA A 40 22.38 -11.72 -36.41
C ALA A 40 23.20 -12.83 -37.10
N PRO A 41 23.85 -12.57 -38.25
CA PRO A 41 24.47 -13.63 -39.05
C PRO A 41 25.53 -14.48 -38.34
N HIS A 42 26.21 -13.93 -37.31
CA HIS A 42 27.23 -14.66 -36.54
C HIS A 42 26.65 -15.81 -35.68
N LEU A 43 25.34 -15.80 -35.38
CA LEU A 43 24.68 -16.94 -34.72
C LEU A 43 24.70 -18.21 -35.60
N LYS A 44 24.84 -18.10 -36.94
CA LYS A 44 25.00 -19.26 -37.81
C LYS A 44 26.33 -20.00 -37.63
N SER A 45 27.33 -19.33 -37.04
CA SER A 45 28.65 -19.89 -36.73
C SER A 45 28.79 -20.43 -35.31
N ASP A 46 27.77 -20.30 -34.46
CA ASP A 46 27.80 -20.87 -33.11
C ASP A 46 27.67 -22.41 -33.15
N PRO A 47 28.61 -23.16 -32.53
CA PRO A 47 28.63 -24.62 -32.63
C PRO A 47 27.52 -25.30 -31.83
N HIS A 48 26.93 -24.64 -30.84
CA HIS A 48 25.83 -25.16 -30.04
C HIS A 48 24.49 -24.99 -30.79
N LEU A 49 24.25 -23.84 -31.42
CA LEU A 49 23.11 -23.63 -32.32
C LEU A 49 23.19 -24.53 -33.56
N GLN A 50 24.37 -24.75 -34.13
CA GLN A 50 24.53 -25.71 -35.24
C GLN A 50 24.11 -27.15 -34.88
N ARG A 51 24.29 -27.60 -33.62
CA ARG A 51 23.77 -28.91 -33.14
C ARG A 51 22.24 -29.00 -33.18
N PHE A 52 21.53 -27.87 -33.26
CA PHE A 52 20.07 -27.77 -33.18
C PHE A 52 19.39 -27.39 -34.52
N VAL A 53 20.14 -27.35 -35.64
CA VAL A 53 19.53 -27.38 -36.97
C VAL A 53 18.72 -28.68 -37.13
N GLY A 54 17.47 -28.56 -37.57
CA GLY A 54 16.49 -29.65 -37.57
C GLY A 54 15.81 -29.92 -36.22
N ALA A 55 15.76 -28.93 -35.30
CA ALA A 55 15.05 -29.05 -34.02
C ALA A 55 13.57 -29.45 -34.18
N ASP A 56 13.00 -30.13 -33.19
CA ASP A 56 11.60 -30.57 -33.21
C ASP A 56 10.65 -29.39 -32.99
N ALA A 57 10.96 -28.46 -32.07
CA ALA A 57 10.29 -27.15 -32.05
C ALA A 57 11.17 -25.98 -31.57
N VAL A 58 10.87 -24.78 -32.09
CA VAL A 58 11.51 -23.51 -31.69
C VAL A 58 10.44 -22.57 -31.12
N PHE A 59 10.56 -22.24 -29.85
CA PHE A 59 9.79 -21.18 -29.20
C PHE A 59 10.46 -19.83 -29.53
N LEU A 60 9.84 -19.08 -30.43
CA LEU A 60 10.43 -17.95 -31.15
C LEU A 60 9.89 -16.60 -30.66
N ASP A 61 10.78 -15.61 -30.45
CA ASP A 61 10.41 -14.20 -30.23
C ASP A 61 9.59 -13.68 -31.42
N THR A 62 8.30 -13.43 -31.20
CA THR A 62 7.41 -12.93 -32.24
C THR A 62 6.99 -11.47 -32.06
N THR A 63 7.72 -10.70 -31.24
CA THR A 63 7.47 -9.28 -30.92
C THR A 63 7.27 -8.41 -32.17
N TYR A 64 8.06 -8.65 -33.23
CA TYR A 64 7.95 -7.96 -34.51
C TYR A 64 7.60 -8.91 -35.68
N CYS A 65 6.88 -10.01 -35.42
CA CYS A 65 6.46 -10.99 -36.43
C CYS A 65 5.31 -10.50 -37.35
N ASN A 66 5.50 -9.33 -37.96
CA ASN A 66 4.60 -8.73 -38.94
C ASN A 66 5.41 -7.98 -40.01
N LYS A 67 5.09 -8.19 -41.29
CA LYS A 67 5.78 -7.61 -42.47
C LYS A 67 6.02 -6.10 -42.41
N ARG A 68 5.18 -5.33 -41.68
CA ARG A 68 5.36 -3.88 -41.48
C ARG A 68 6.59 -3.51 -40.64
N HIS A 69 7.09 -4.44 -39.82
CA HIS A 69 8.22 -4.24 -38.89
C HIS A 69 9.54 -4.71 -39.51
N THR A 70 9.82 -4.19 -40.69
CA THR A 70 11.04 -4.39 -41.48
C THR A 70 11.94 -3.16 -41.37
N PHE A 71 12.43 -2.90 -40.16
CA PHE A 71 13.37 -1.81 -39.87
C PHE A 71 14.83 -2.20 -40.20
N PRO A 72 15.75 -1.23 -40.32
CA PRO A 72 17.16 -1.49 -40.64
C PRO A 72 17.92 -2.37 -39.63
N PRO A 73 19.11 -2.89 -40.01
CA PRO A 73 20.07 -3.49 -39.09
C PRO A 73 20.44 -2.56 -37.92
N GLN A 74 20.94 -3.13 -36.83
CA GLN A 74 21.35 -2.34 -35.66
C GLN A 74 22.45 -1.34 -36.03
N GLU A 75 23.39 -1.76 -36.88
CA GLU A 75 24.55 -1.04 -37.37
C GLU A 75 24.15 0.21 -38.16
N GLU A 76 23.15 0.11 -39.06
CA GLU A 76 22.66 1.24 -39.86
C GLU A 76 21.98 2.29 -38.98
N SER A 77 21.14 1.85 -38.04
CA SER A 77 20.48 2.76 -37.08
C SER A 77 21.47 3.39 -36.09
N ILE A 78 22.51 2.67 -35.66
CA ILE A 78 23.61 3.23 -34.86
C ILE A 78 24.40 4.26 -35.68
N ALA A 79 24.79 3.92 -36.91
CA ALA A 79 25.52 4.81 -37.80
C ALA A 79 24.75 6.10 -38.10
N TYR A 80 23.42 6.02 -38.27
CA TYR A 80 22.57 7.21 -38.39
C TYR A 80 22.65 8.12 -37.16
N VAL A 81 22.53 7.56 -35.93
CA VAL A 81 22.62 8.35 -34.68
C VAL A 81 23.99 8.98 -34.57
N VAL A 82 25.05 8.21 -34.75
CA VAL A 82 26.45 8.68 -34.70
C VAL A 82 26.69 9.80 -35.71
N ALA A 83 26.26 9.64 -36.97
CA ALA A 83 26.42 10.65 -38.02
C ALA A 83 25.53 11.89 -37.79
N ALA A 84 24.38 11.75 -37.13
CA ALA A 84 23.55 12.89 -36.72
C ALA A 84 24.19 13.66 -35.56
N VAL A 85 24.60 12.98 -34.49
CA VAL A 85 25.28 13.56 -33.33
C VAL A 85 26.56 14.29 -33.76
N LYS A 86 27.41 13.66 -34.60
CA LYS A 86 28.64 14.29 -35.10
C LYS A 86 28.38 15.61 -35.86
N ARG A 87 27.32 15.68 -36.67
CA ARG A 87 26.93 16.92 -37.38
C ARG A 87 26.37 17.99 -36.43
N LEU A 88 25.60 17.59 -35.41
CA LEU A 88 25.05 18.51 -34.42
C LEU A 88 26.16 19.15 -33.57
N LEU A 89 27.13 18.35 -33.11
CA LEU A 89 28.31 18.81 -32.38
C LEU A 89 29.24 19.66 -33.25
N ALA A 90 29.51 19.23 -34.50
CA ALA A 90 30.35 20.00 -35.42
C ALA A 90 29.79 21.42 -35.63
N GLY A 91 28.47 21.57 -35.79
CA GLY A 91 27.83 22.88 -35.90
C GLY A 91 27.86 23.74 -34.62
N GLN A 92 28.44 23.28 -33.51
CA GLN A 92 28.72 24.10 -32.31
C GLN A 92 30.16 24.62 -32.27
N ALA A 93 31.08 24.02 -33.03
CA ALA A 93 32.44 24.50 -33.19
C ALA A 93 32.52 25.44 -34.40
N GLY A 94 33.20 26.58 -34.25
CA GLY A 94 33.65 27.36 -35.41
C GLY A 94 34.70 26.54 -36.17
N GLU A 95 34.65 26.58 -37.50
CA GLU A 95 35.46 25.71 -38.35
C GLU A 95 36.97 25.96 -38.19
N ALA A 96 37.72 24.86 -38.18
CA ALA A 96 39.15 24.82 -38.41
C ALA A 96 39.41 23.70 -39.43
N GLU A 97 39.77 24.06 -40.66
CA GLU A 97 40.02 23.11 -41.74
C GLU A 97 41.36 22.38 -41.56
N PRO A 98 41.44 21.09 -41.94
CA PRO A 98 42.68 20.43 -42.33
C PRO A 98 42.94 20.54 -43.84
N ASP A 99 44.21 20.47 -44.25
CA ASP A 99 44.66 20.67 -45.64
C ASP A 99 44.11 19.68 -46.69
N ALA A 100 44.21 20.09 -47.96
CA ALA A 100 43.59 19.49 -49.15
C ALA A 100 44.25 18.18 -49.67
N PRO A 101 43.76 17.66 -50.81
CA PRO A 101 44.58 17.82 -52.02
C PRO A 101 43.86 18.19 -53.33
N ASP A 102 44.56 18.98 -54.17
CA ASP A 102 44.59 19.01 -55.64
C ASP A 102 43.31 19.16 -56.50
N GLY A 103 42.79 20.40 -56.56
CA GLY A 103 42.50 21.17 -57.81
C GLY A 103 41.50 20.64 -58.87
N PRO A 104 41.41 21.28 -60.05
CA PRO A 104 41.94 22.58 -60.50
C PRO A 104 40.77 23.56 -60.88
N GLU A 105 40.87 24.70 -61.58
CA GLU A 105 41.95 25.51 -62.20
C GLU A 105 41.48 26.99 -62.36
N HIS A 106 42.41 27.93 -62.66
CA HIS A 106 42.21 29.33 -63.11
C HIS A 106 41.58 30.35 -62.12
N ALA A 107 41.87 31.66 -62.17
CA ALA A 107 43.03 32.44 -62.67
C ALA A 107 42.92 33.91 -62.19
N ASP A 108 44.05 34.63 -62.13
CA ASP A 108 44.25 36.10 -62.07
C ASP A 108 43.64 36.94 -60.90
N ASP A 109 44.20 38.08 -60.49
CA ASP A 109 45.62 38.50 -60.34
C ASP A 109 45.74 39.75 -59.41
N SER A 110 46.93 40.07 -58.93
CA SER A 110 47.43 41.39 -58.47
C SER A 110 46.93 42.04 -57.15
N ALA A 111 47.70 41.76 -56.09
CA ALA A 111 48.32 42.68 -55.12
C ALA A 111 47.67 44.04 -54.70
N ALA A 112 47.55 44.25 -53.37
CA ALA A 112 48.19 45.38 -52.65
C ALA A 112 48.11 45.26 -51.10
N ALA A 113 49.15 45.75 -50.41
CA ALA A 113 49.23 46.00 -48.96
C ALA A 113 50.21 47.18 -48.72
N PRO A 114 50.35 47.80 -47.52
CA PRO A 114 49.70 47.50 -46.22
C PRO A 114 49.01 48.72 -45.54
N GLY A 115 48.40 48.51 -44.37
CA GLY A 115 47.90 49.57 -43.47
C GLY A 115 47.45 49.00 -42.12
N ALA A 116 47.71 49.72 -41.01
CA ALA A 116 47.55 49.19 -39.64
C ALA A 116 46.24 49.62 -38.94
N ASP A 117 45.98 48.95 -37.80
CA ASP A 117 45.01 49.27 -36.74
C ASP A 117 43.52 49.40 -37.10
N ALA A 118 42.83 48.25 -37.03
CA ALA A 118 41.42 48.17 -36.61
C ALA A 118 41.21 46.91 -35.73
N PRO A 119 40.44 46.98 -34.63
CA PRO A 119 40.21 45.83 -33.76
C PRO A 119 39.32 44.78 -34.45
N ALA A 120 39.69 43.50 -34.32
CA ALA A 120 39.02 42.41 -35.03
C ALA A 120 37.54 42.25 -34.64
N PRO A 121 36.65 41.93 -35.61
CA PRO A 121 35.24 41.69 -35.35
C PRO A 121 35.03 40.38 -34.58
N LYS A 122 34.07 40.36 -33.65
CA LYS A 122 33.67 39.14 -32.95
C LYS A 122 32.84 38.26 -33.89
N THR A 123 33.34 37.07 -34.21
CA THR A 123 32.53 36.03 -34.85
C THR A 123 31.36 35.61 -33.94
N PRO A 124 30.16 35.38 -34.49
CA PRO A 124 29.03 34.88 -33.70
C PRO A 124 29.26 33.42 -33.33
N ALA A 125 29.21 33.10 -32.04
CA ALA A 125 29.21 31.72 -31.58
C ALA A 125 27.92 31.01 -32.02
N GLY A 126 28.02 29.74 -32.44
CA GLY A 126 26.88 28.94 -32.86
C GLY A 126 25.91 28.64 -31.68
N PRO A 127 24.64 28.30 -31.98
CA PRO A 127 23.62 28.08 -30.95
C PRO A 127 24.01 26.93 -30.03
N ARG A 128 23.96 27.19 -28.71
CA ARG A 128 24.29 26.25 -27.65
C ARG A 128 23.26 25.13 -27.64
N ARG A 129 23.73 23.89 -27.70
CA ARG A 129 22.87 22.70 -27.86
C ARG A 129 23.17 21.63 -26.82
N VAL A 130 22.13 20.87 -26.48
CA VAL A 130 22.19 19.62 -25.72
C VAL A 130 21.48 18.53 -26.52
N ILE A 131 22.06 17.33 -26.51
CA ILE A 131 21.57 16.16 -27.22
C ILE A 131 21.10 15.13 -26.19
N LEU A 132 19.88 14.64 -26.32
CA LEU A 132 19.28 13.63 -25.44
C LEU A 132 19.16 12.29 -26.17
N ILE A 133 19.57 11.19 -25.53
CA ILE A 133 19.37 9.83 -26.05
C ILE A 133 18.47 9.06 -25.08
N SER A 134 17.27 8.67 -25.52
CA SER A 134 16.35 7.87 -24.71
C SER A 134 16.76 6.39 -24.67
N THR A 135 16.87 5.81 -23.47
CA THR A 135 17.19 4.38 -23.27
C THR A 135 16.28 3.70 -22.25
N TYR A 136 16.38 2.38 -22.16
CA TYR A 136 15.76 1.58 -21.10
C TYR A 136 16.67 1.48 -19.87
N GLY A 137 16.24 0.75 -18.83
CA GLY A 137 17.08 0.43 -17.67
C GLY A 137 18.34 -0.36 -18.08
N ILE A 138 18.14 -1.41 -18.88
CA ILE A 138 19.16 -2.16 -19.62
C ILE A 138 18.66 -2.24 -21.07
N GLY A 139 19.53 -2.06 -22.06
CA GLY A 139 19.21 -1.96 -23.49
C GLY A 139 19.54 -0.58 -24.06
N LYS A 140 19.96 -0.57 -25.34
CA LYS A 140 20.51 0.55 -26.14
C LYS A 140 21.98 0.90 -25.88
N GLU A 141 22.72 0.14 -25.08
CA GLU A 141 24.14 0.38 -24.76
C GLU A 141 25.04 0.44 -26.01
N ARG A 142 24.70 -0.32 -27.07
CA ARG A 142 25.40 -0.28 -28.37
C ARG A 142 25.40 1.11 -29.01
N ILE A 143 24.29 1.85 -28.90
CA ILE A 143 24.18 3.24 -29.40
C ILE A 143 25.03 4.17 -28.55
N LEU A 144 24.97 4.04 -27.21
CA LEU A 144 25.74 4.86 -26.27
C LEU A 144 27.25 4.71 -26.51
N SER A 145 27.73 3.47 -26.56
CA SER A 145 29.14 3.13 -26.77
C SER A 145 29.67 3.67 -28.10
N ALA A 146 28.91 3.50 -29.19
CA ALA A 146 29.29 3.99 -30.52
C ALA A 146 29.31 5.53 -30.60
N VAL A 147 28.37 6.22 -29.91
CA VAL A 147 28.36 7.68 -29.81
C VAL A 147 29.57 8.19 -29.03
N ALA A 148 29.89 7.60 -27.87
CA ALA A 148 31.05 7.99 -27.08
C ALA A 148 32.36 7.76 -27.87
N ALA A 149 32.56 6.55 -28.41
CA ALA A 149 33.76 6.19 -29.18
C ALA A 149 33.97 7.07 -30.43
N THR A 150 32.89 7.54 -31.09
CA THR A 150 33.02 8.39 -32.29
C THR A 150 33.14 9.88 -31.98
N THR A 151 32.73 10.33 -30.80
CA THR A 151 32.77 11.76 -30.41
C THR A 151 33.92 12.11 -29.47
N GLY A 152 34.48 11.13 -28.75
CA GLY A 152 35.44 11.37 -27.66
C GLY A 152 34.84 12.07 -26.44
N LEU A 153 33.50 12.21 -26.39
CA LEU A 153 32.78 12.88 -25.31
C LEU A 153 32.11 11.86 -24.40
N ARG A 154 32.12 12.14 -23.10
CA ARG A 154 31.39 11.36 -22.10
C ARG A 154 29.88 11.56 -22.24
N LEU A 155 29.12 10.59 -21.74
CA LEU A 155 27.66 10.60 -21.70
C LEU A 155 27.16 10.85 -20.27
N ALA A 156 26.38 11.91 -20.08
CA ALA A 156 25.77 12.21 -18.79
C ALA A 156 24.60 11.25 -18.51
N VAL A 157 24.65 10.56 -17.38
CA VAL A 157 23.69 9.55 -16.92
C VAL A 157 23.30 9.82 -15.47
N THR A 158 22.11 9.40 -15.06
CA THR A 158 21.75 9.43 -13.64
C THR A 158 22.60 8.41 -12.86
N GLU A 159 22.87 8.66 -11.58
CA GLU A 159 23.65 7.76 -10.73
C GLU A 159 23.10 6.32 -10.72
N LYS A 160 21.76 6.17 -10.79
CA LYS A 160 21.09 4.87 -10.93
C LYS A 160 21.42 4.16 -12.25
N LYS A 161 21.51 4.87 -13.39
CA LYS A 161 21.90 4.27 -14.68
C LYS A 161 23.41 4.00 -14.72
N LEU A 162 24.24 4.84 -14.08
CA LEU A 162 25.68 4.60 -13.91
C LEU A 162 25.97 3.36 -13.07
N ALA A 163 25.26 3.17 -11.95
CA ALA A 163 25.36 1.97 -11.12
C ALA A 163 25.01 0.70 -11.93
N VAL A 164 23.92 0.74 -12.72
CA VAL A 164 23.57 -0.36 -13.64
C VAL A 164 24.70 -0.62 -14.64
N MET A 165 25.30 0.39 -15.27
CA MET A 165 26.42 0.18 -16.21
C MET A 165 27.60 -0.54 -15.58
N ARG A 166 27.97 -0.19 -14.34
CA ARG A 166 29.04 -0.88 -13.59
C ARG A 166 28.65 -2.33 -13.29
N CYS A 167 27.40 -2.60 -12.90
CA CYS A 167 26.90 -3.96 -12.69
C CYS A 167 26.87 -4.84 -13.95
N LEU A 168 26.76 -4.27 -15.16
CA LEU A 168 26.76 -5.03 -16.41
C LEU A 168 28.14 -5.57 -16.82
N ASN A 169 29.23 -5.05 -16.21
CA ASN A 169 30.63 -5.47 -16.40
C ASN A 169 31.00 -5.89 -17.84
N LEU A 170 30.64 -5.04 -18.82
CA LEU A 170 30.70 -5.41 -20.24
C LEU A 170 32.16 -5.49 -20.74
N PRO A 171 32.61 -6.63 -21.32
CA PRO A 171 33.96 -6.77 -21.83
C PRO A 171 34.32 -5.69 -22.86
N GLY A 172 35.38 -4.93 -22.55
CA GLY A 172 35.87 -3.83 -23.40
C GLY A 172 35.11 -2.51 -23.28
N LEU A 173 34.17 -2.36 -22.34
CA LEU A 173 33.47 -1.10 -22.08
C LEU A 173 34.02 -0.38 -20.85
N ASP A 174 34.81 0.68 -21.06
CA ASP A 174 35.25 1.57 -19.99
C ASP A 174 34.08 2.44 -19.48
N VAL A 175 33.37 1.95 -18.47
CA VAL A 175 32.18 2.61 -17.92
C VAL A 175 32.49 4.00 -17.35
N ASP A 176 33.63 4.18 -16.68
CA ASP A 176 33.95 5.43 -15.98
C ASP A 176 34.68 6.45 -16.88
N GLY A 177 35.32 6.00 -17.96
CA GLY A 177 35.75 6.85 -19.06
C GLY A 177 34.62 7.27 -20.00
N ILE A 178 33.61 6.43 -20.23
CA ILE A 178 32.48 6.71 -21.15
C ILE A 178 31.35 7.49 -20.48
N PHE A 179 31.03 7.22 -19.21
CA PHE A 179 29.87 7.80 -18.54
C PHE A 179 30.24 8.81 -17.45
N THR A 180 29.28 9.66 -17.07
CA THR A 180 29.45 10.59 -15.95
C THR A 180 28.11 10.96 -15.32
N SER A 181 28.09 11.25 -14.02
CA SER A 181 26.92 11.84 -13.33
C SER A 181 26.84 13.37 -13.49
N ASP A 182 27.87 14.02 -14.04
CA ASP A 182 27.90 15.48 -14.22
C ASP A 182 27.32 15.90 -15.57
N PHE A 183 26.02 16.22 -15.56
CA PHE A 183 25.24 16.80 -16.67
C PHE A 183 25.69 18.21 -17.10
N SER A 184 26.65 18.84 -16.41
CA SER A 184 27.27 20.10 -16.87
C SER A 184 28.55 19.88 -17.69
N SER A 185 29.16 18.68 -17.61
CA SER A 185 30.47 18.37 -18.21
C SER A 185 30.45 17.94 -19.69
N THR A 186 29.28 17.73 -20.28
CA THR A 186 29.10 17.23 -21.65
C THR A 186 27.76 17.68 -22.23
N PRO A 187 27.64 17.96 -23.54
CA PRO A 187 26.35 18.21 -24.18
C PRO A 187 25.55 16.93 -24.50
N LEU A 188 26.10 15.73 -24.22
CA LEU A 188 25.50 14.44 -24.54
C LEU A 188 24.87 13.80 -23.30
N HIS A 189 23.54 13.83 -23.19
CA HIS A 189 22.80 13.35 -22.03
C HIS A 189 21.96 12.11 -22.37
N VAL A 190 21.85 11.17 -21.43
CA VAL A 190 21.04 9.96 -21.53
C VAL A 190 19.80 10.11 -20.67
N THR A 191 18.61 9.86 -21.25
CA THR A 191 17.33 10.05 -20.58
C THR A 191 16.52 8.75 -20.50
N PRO A 192 15.65 8.57 -19.48
CA PRO A 192 14.71 7.47 -19.45
C PRO A 192 13.75 7.51 -20.64
N TRP A 193 13.30 6.34 -21.11
CA TRP A 193 12.47 6.16 -22.29
C TRP A 193 11.37 7.23 -22.51
N GLY A 194 10.49 7.42 -21.52
CA GLY A 194 9.35 8.34 -21.58
C GLY A 194 9.67 9.84 -21.47
N PHE A 195 10.94 10.22 -21.25
CA PHE A 195 11.32 11.64 -21.07
C PHE A 195 11.07 12.48 -22.33
N ILE A 196 11.48 11.96 -23.50
CA ILE A 196 11.37 12.66 -24.79
C ILE A 196 9.96 12.50 -25.40
N GLY A 197 9.25 11.42 -25.06
CA GLY A 197 7.88 11.14 -25.50
C GLY A 197 7.46 9.68 -25.37
N GLU A 198 6.20 9.41 -25.66
CA GLU A 198 5.58 8.07 -25.53
C GLU A 198 5.39 7.40 -26.90
N SER A 199 5.42 6.06 -26.93
CA SER A 199 5.46 5.28 -28.18
C SER A 199 4.27 4.31 -28.38
N TRP A 200 3.03 4.75 -28.15
CA TRP A 200 1.85 3.96 -28.53
C TRP A 200 0.55 4.79 -28.74
N PRO A 201 -0.33 4.44 -29.70
CA PRO A 201 -0.10 3.57 -30.86
C PRO A 201 0.74 4.26 -31.96
N PHE A 202 1.02 5.57 -31.79
CA PHE A 202 1.96 6.36 -32.60
C PHE A 202 2.80 7.20 -31.64
N PHE A 203 4.02 7.58 -32.03
CA PHE A 203 4.86 8.42 -31.17
C PHE A 203 4.21 9.77 -30.83
N ARG A 204 4.25 10.14 -29.55
CA ARG A 204 3.74 11.39 -28.96
C ARG A 204 4.90 12.13 -28.26
N PRO A 205 5.45 13.21 -28.87
CA PRO A 205 6.44 14.07 -28.25
C PRO A 205 5.99 14.64 -26.90
N ASN A 206 6.87 14.59 -25.89
CA ASN A 206 6.68 15.36 -24.66
C ASN A 206 7.34 16.74 -24.82
N TRP A 207 6.73 17.59 -25.65
CA TRP A 207 7.27 18.93 -25.94
C TRP A 207 7.44 19.79 -24.69
N THR A 208 6.52 19.70 -23.73
CA THR A 208 6.58 20.48 -22.49
C THR A 208 7.85 20.18 -21.71
N ASN A 209 8.19 18.90 -21.53
CA ASN A 209 9.39 18.48 -20.81
C ASN A 209 10.68 18.86 -21.56
N LEU A 210 10.69 18.78 -22.89
CA LEU A 210 11.84 19.23 -23.69
C LEU A 210 12.03 20.75 -23.62
N GLU A 211 10.96 21.54 -23.70
CA GLU A 211 10.98 23.00 -23.56
C GLU A 211 11.35 23.45 -22.14
N GLU A 212 11.04 22.63 -21.13
CA GLU A 212 11.41 22.84 -19.72
C GLU A 212 12.87 22.49 -19.46
N TYR A 213 13.36 21.39 -20.05
CA TYR A 213 14.76 21.02 -20.01
C TYR A 213 15.64 22.01 -20.77
N GLN A 214 15.19 22.49 -21.94
CA GLN A 214 15.84 23.58 -22.67
C GLN A 214 16.03 24.82 -21.79
N ARG A 215 14.98 25.21 -21.06
CA ARG A 215 15.02 26.33 -20.10
C ARG A 215 15.95 26.06 -18.92
N SER A 216 15.98 24.84 -18.36
CA SER A 216 16.82 24.52 -17.20
C SER A 216 18.31 24.44 -17.54
N GLN A 217 18.67 24.00 -18.75
CA GLN A 217 20.06 23.96 -19.23
C GLN A 217 20.55 25.30 -19.79
N GLY A 218 19.64 26.24 -20.07
CA GLY A 218 19.99 27.55 -20.65
C GLY A 218 20.55 27.46 -22.08
N VAL A 219 19.90 26.67 -22.93
CA VAL A 219 20.38 26.34 -24.30
C VAL A 219 19.40 26.73 -25.40
N ASP A 220 19.93 26.99 -26.59
CA ASP A 220 19.17 27.50 -27.76
C ASP A 220 18.43 26.39 -28.51
N GLU A 221 18.95 25.16 -28.52
CA GLU A 221 18.24 23.98 -29.03
C GLU A 221 18.49 22.70 -28.18
N VAL A 222 17.46 21.86 -28.07
CA VAL A 222 17.53 20.49 -27.51
C VAL A 222 17.15 19.47 -28.59
N VAL A 223 18.02 18.49 -28.84
CA VAL A 223 17.82 17.45 -29.85
C VAL A 223 17.68 16.07 -29.22
N GLY A 224 16.48 15.49 -29.26
CA GLY A 224 16.21 14.15 -28.74
C GLY A 224 16.34 13.04 -29.77
N PHE A 225 16.89 11.89 -29.38
CA PHE A 225 16.92 10.64 -30.15
C PHE A 225 16.11 9.56 -29.43
N VAL A 226 15.20 8.89 -30.15
CA VAL A 226 14.28 7.88 -29.61
C VAL A 226 14.42 6.56 -30.39
N PRO A 227 15.25 5.60 -29.90
CA PRO A 227 15.51 4.32 -30.58
C PRO A 227 14.40 3.27 -30.37
N THR A 228 13.48 3.11 -31.33
CA THR A 228 12.39 2.11 -31.29
C THR A 228 11.93 1.63 -32.68
N GLY A 229 11.87 0.31 -32.85
CA GLY A 229 11.29 -0.36 -34.02
C GLY A 229 9.78 -0.08 -34.22
N TRP A 230 9.05 0.32 -33.17
CA TRP A 230 7.62 0.66 -33.23
C TRP A 230 7.28 1.93 -34.01
N THR A 231 8.28 2.69 -34.47
CA THR A 231 8.08 3.95 -35.22
C THR A 231 8.37 3.88 -36.72
N TYR A 232 8.77 2.71 -37.23
CA TYR A 232 9.05 2.55 -38.65
C TYR A 232 7.76 2.38 -39.48
N ASP A 233 7.66 3.15 -40.56
CA ASP A 233 6.61 3.03 -41.58
C ASP A 233 7.27 2.75 -42.93
N MET A 234 6.96 1.58 -43.50
CA MET A 234 7.47 1.14 -44.81
C MET A 234 7.19 2.16 -45.93
N ALA A 235 6.14 2.98 -45.80
CA ALA A 235 5.73 3.94 -46.82
C ALA A 235 6.71 5.11 -47.03
N ARG A 236 7.72 5.30 -46.16
CA ARG A 236 8.54 6.53 -46.17
C ARG A 236 10.06 6.36 -46.19
N LYS A 237 10.64 5.22 -45.81
CA LYS A 237 12.11 4.94 -45.85
C LYS A 237 13.03 6.05 -45.31
N VAL A 238 12.56 6.88 -44.38
CA VAL A 238 13.29 8.06 -43.85
C VAL A 238 13.11 8.11 -42.34
N PHE A 239 14.21 8.32 -41.62
CA PHE A 239 14.26 8.55 -40.17
C PHE A 239 13.41 9.80 -39.82
N PRO A 240 12.25 9.65 -39.16
CA PRO A 240 11.34 10.79 -38.98
C PRO A 240 11.86 11.80 -37.96
N VAL A 241 12.04 13.06 -38.38
CA VAL A 241 12.37 14.17 -37.47
C VAL A 241 11.14 15.03 -37.23
N ARG A 242 10.79 15.25 -35.96
CA ARG A 242 9.75 16.20 -35.53
C ARG A 242 10.41 17.44 -34.92
N ARG A 243 9.80 18.62 -35.06
CA ARG A 243 10.32 19.89 -34.51
C ARG A 243 9.19 20.74 -33.91
N LYS A 244 9.47 21.45 -32.82
CA LYS A 244 8.62 22.50 -32.23
C LYS A 244 9.52 23.47 -31.44
N GLY A 245 9.47 24.76 -31.77
CA GLY A 245 10.37 25.75 -31.14
C GLY A 245 11.84 25.38 -31.31
N GLY A 246 12.64 25.57 -30.25
CA GLY A 246 14.02 25.08 -30.16
C GLY A 246 14.17 23.60 -29.82
N CYS A 247 13.12 22.78 -29.96
CA CYS A 247 13.18 21.35 -29.67
C CYS A 247 12.99 20.51 -30.93
N SER A 248 13.87 19.54 -31.15
CA SER A 248 13.78 18.57 -32.24
C SER A 248 13.89 17.13 -31.75
N ILE A 249 13.23 16.17 -32.42
CA ILE A 249 13.20 14.75 -32.04
C ILE A 249 13.40 13.88 -33.28
N HIS A 250 14.45 13.08 -33.27
CA HIS A 250 14.77 12.04 -34.23
C HIS A 250 14.18 10.69 -33.78
N LEU A 251 13.25 10.14 -34.55
CA LEU A 251 12.77 8.77 -34.37
C LEU A 251 13.70 7.81 -35.12
N VAL A 252 14.30 6.89 -34.37
CA VAL A 252 15.33 5.97 -34.87
C VAL A 252 14.76 4.55 -34.86
N PRO A 253 14.61 3.88 -36.02
CA PRO A 253 14.03 2.54 -36.13
C PRO A 253 15.02 1.46 -35.67
N TYR A 254 15.24 1.39 -34.36
CA TYR A 254 16.17 0.49 -33.70
C TYR A 254 15.48 -0.36 -32.64
N SER A 255 15.77 -1.66 -32.61
CA SER A 255 15.20 -2.64 -31.68
C SER A 255 16.29 -3.56 -31.14
N GLU A 256 16.12 -4.05 -29.90
CA GLU A 256 16.91 -5.17 -29.38
C GLU A 256 16.26 -6.53 -29.68
N HIS A 257 15.03 -6.55 -30.20
CA HIS A 257 14.42 -7.75 -30.77
C HIS A 257 14.63 -7.79 -32.28
N SER A 258 14.60 -9.00 -32.84
CA SER A 258 14.64 -9.30 -34.27
C SER A 258 13.53 -8.60 -35.05
N SER A 259 13.86 -8.05 -36.22
CA SER A 259 12.89 -7.61 -37.22
C SER A 259 12.22 -8.79 -37.92
N TYR A 260 11.17 -8.52 -38.70
CA TYR A 260 10.46 -9.56 -39.44
C TYR A 260 11.34 -10.37 -40.42
N LEU A 261 12.36 -9.76 -41.03
CA LEU A 261 13.27 -10.48 -41.95
C LEU A 261 14.29 -11.33 -41.19
N GLU A 262 14.82 -10.81 -40.09
CA GLU A 262 15.75 -11.53 -39.20
C GLU A 262 15.10 -12.78 -38.60
N LEU A 263 13.80 -12.72 -38.26
CA LEU A 263 13.04 -13.89 -37.82
C LEU A 263 12.87 -14.95 -38.93
N LEU A 264 12.69 -14.54 -40.18
CA LEU A 264 12.62 -15.48 -41.30
C LEU A 264 13.99 -16.14 -41.56
N GLU A 265 15.07 -15.35 -41.58
CA GLU A 265 16.43 -15.89 -41.75
C GLU A 265 16.84 -16.87 -40.64
N TYR A 266 16.40 -16.62 -39.40
CA TYR A 266 16.71 -17.50 -38.28
C TYR A 266 15.98 -18.84 -38.38
N VAL A 267 14.69 -18.82 -38.75
CA VAL A 267 13.93 -20.04 -39.00
C VAL A 267 14.46 -20.79 -40.24
N GLU A 268 14.86 -20.09 -41.30
CA GLU A 268 15.49 -20.70 -42.50
C GLU A 268 16.84 -21.36 -42.19
N PHE A 269 17.62 -20.79 -41.25
CA PHE A 269 18.86 -21.38 -40.74
C PHE A 269 18.58 -22.64 -39.90
N LEU A 270 17.66 -22.55 -38.94
CA LEU A 270 17.37 -23.64 -38.01
C LEU A 270 16.56 -24.80 -38.62
N ARG A 271 15.71 -24.52 -39.62
CA ARG A 271 14.80 -25.50 -40.26
C ARG A 271 14.07 -26.42 -39.27
N PRO A 272 13.37 -25.86 -38.27
CA PRO A 272 12.70 -26.69 -37.28
C PRO A 272 11.48 -27.40 -37.87
N HIS A 273 11.02 -28.46 -37.22
CA HIS A 273 9.76 -29.14 -37.58
C HIS A 273 8.53 -28.32 -37.15
N GLN A 274 8.66 -27.49 -36.10
CA GLN A 274 7.60 -26.59 -35.64
C GLN A 274 8.17 -25.24 -35.15
N VAL A 275 7.47 -24.14 -35.46
CA VAL A 275 7.67 -22.83 -34.84
C VAL A 275 6.52 -22.57 -33.87
N ILE A 276 6.83 -22.21 -32.63
CA ILE A 276 5.88 -21.87 -31.58
C ILE A 276 6.08 -20.39 -31.24
N PRO A 277 5.10 -19.50 -31.50
CA PRO A 277 5.24 -18.07 -31.19
C PRO A 277 5.15 -17.83 -29.68
N THR A 278 6.07 -17.04 -29.11
CA THR A 278 6.03 -16.67 -27.69
C THR A 278 5.25 -15.38 -27.41
N VAL A 279 5.09 -14.51 -28.41
CA VAL A 279 4.48 -13.18 -28.25
C VAL A 279 3.28 -12.98 -29.18
N GLY A 280 2.16 -12.52 -28.62
CA GLY A 280 0.95 -12.13 -29.38
C GLY A 280 -0.05 -13.25 -29.66
N VAL A 281 -0.15 -14.24 -28.76
CA VAL A 281 -1.01 -15.43 -28.90
C VAL A 281 -2.31 -15.34 -28.07
N GLU A 282 -2.44 -14.32 -27.22
CA GLU A 282 -3.52 -14.17 -26.25
C GLU A 282 -4.79 -13.55 -26.85
N GLY A 283 -5.94 -14.24 -26.73
CA GLY A 283 -7.26 -13.77 -27.18
C GLY A 283 -8.17 -14.87 -27.73
N GLU A 284 -9.39 -14.52 -28.14
CA GLU A 284 -10.44 -15.44 -28.66
C GLU A 284 -10.16 -16.01 -30.07
N SER A 285 -8.96 -16.53 -30.26
CA SER A 285 -8.70 -17.83 -30.89
C SER A 285 -7.17 -17.96 -31.00
N GLY A 286 -6.51 -18.24 -29.88
CA GLY A 286 -5.06 -18.43 -29.82
C GLY A 286 -4.57 -19.41 -30.89
N GLU A 287 -5.29 -20.51 -31.13
CA GLU A 287 -5.08 -21.40 -32.29
C GLU A 287 -5.07 -20.68 -33.64
N GLN A 288 -6.00 -19.77 -33.91
CA GLN A 288 -6.13 -19.12 -35.20
C GLN A 288 -5.09 -18.00 -35.38
N ALA A 289 -4.68 -17.34 -34.29
CA ALA A 289 -3.52 -16.44 -34.29
C ALA A 289 -2.21 -17.22 -34.53
N MET A 290 -2.00 -18.30 -33.76
CA MET A 290 -0.86 -19.21 -33.88
C MET A 290 -0.77 -19.82 -35.29
N ARG A 291 -1.86 -20.39 -35.82
CA ARG A 291 -1.91 -20.93 -37.19
C ARG A 291 -1.65 -19.87 -38.27
N LYS A 292 -2.14 -18.63 -38.09
CA LYS A 292 -1.81 -17.50 -38.99
C LYS A 292 -0.33 -17.10 -38.92
N MET A 293 0.30 -17.23 -37.76
CA MET A 293 1.72 -16.91 -37.56
C MET A 293 2.63 -18.03 -38.09
N GLN A 294 2.35 -19.29 -37.73
CA GLN A 294 3.00 -20.50 -38.27
C GLN A 294 2.88 -20.60 -39.80
N ALA A 295 1.75 -20.19 -40.38
CA ALA A 295 1.59 -20.15 -41.83
C ALA A 295 2.58 -19.19 -42.54
N GLN A 296 3.17 -18.21 -41.84
CA GLN A 296 4.24 -17.38 -42.39
C GLN A 296 5.56 -18.16 -42.51
N PHE A 297 5.81 -19.12 -41.62
CA PHE A 297 7.03 -19.92 -41.55
C PHE A 297 6.94 -21.30 -42.22
N ARG A 298 5.75 -21.76 -42.64
CA ARG A 298 5.52 -23.10 -43.22
C ARG A 298 6.47 -23.50 -44.36
N HIS A 299 6.92 -22.54 -45.15
CA HIS A 299 7.84 -22.77 -46.27
C HIS A 299 9.33 -22.85 -45.88
N LEU A 300 9.64 -22.71 -44.59
CA LEU A 300 10.98 -22.75 -43.96
C LEU A 300 11.10 -23.88 -42.93
N VAL A 301 10.09 -24.75 -42.86
CA VAL A 301 9.92 -25.87 -41.93
C VAL A 301 10.06 -27.19 -42.70
N ASP A 302 10.65 -28.22 -42.09
CA ASP A 302 10.88 -29.51 -42.76
C ASP A 302 9.69 -30.47 -42.60
N GLU A 303 8.84 -30.57 -43.62
CA GLU A 303 7.62 -31.39 -43.63
C GLU A 303 7.86 -32.91 -43.86
N THR A 304 9.10 -33.42 -43.79
CA THR A 304 9.43 -34.76 -44.32
C THR A 304 9.10 -35.97 -43.44
N LYS A 305 8.74 -35.81 -42.14
CA LYS A 305 8.39 -36.95 -41.26
C LYS A 305 6.93 -37.46 -41.37
N ASP A 306 5.97 -36.59 -41.74
CA ASP A 306 4.52 -36.88 -41.62
C ASP A 306 3.95 -37.86 -42.68
N LYS A 307 4.78 -38.41 -43.57
CA LYS A 307 4.33 -39.22 -44.73
C LYS A 307 4.59 -40.73 -44.59
N THR A 308 5.03 -41.19 -43.42
CA THR A 308 5.53 -42.55 -43.23
C THR A 308 4.53 -43.56 -42.63
N THR A 309 3.30 -43.15 -42.31
CA THR A 309 2.22 -44.05 -41.84
C THR A 309 0.91 -43.74 -42.55
N GLY A 310 0.50 -44.61 -43.49
CA GLY A 310 -0.76 -44.45 -44.22
C GLY A 310 -1.40 -45.80 -44.59
N GLY A 311 -2.73 -45.81 -44.68
CA GLY A 311 -3.54 -46.96 -45.11
C GLY A 311 -4.52 -47.46 -44.05
N GLY A 312 -5.76 -46.99 -44.10
CA GLY A 312 -6.88 -47.43 -43.27
C GLY A 312 -8.18 -46.72 -43.67
N GLU A 313 -9.31 -47.43 -43.65
CA GLU A 313 -10.62 -46.89 -44.09
C GLU A 313 -11.34 -46.07 -43.00
N THR A 314 -12.38 -45.34 -43.42
CA THR A 314 -13.10 -44.37 -42.58
C THR A 314 -14.04 -45.01 -41.56
N THR A 315 -13.78 -44.77 -40.27
CA THR A 315 -14.81 -44.78 -39.21
C THR A 315 -14.67 -43.52 -38.36
N HIS A 316 -15.80 -42.94 -37.93
CA HIS A 316 -15.80 -41.81 -37.02
C HIS A 316 -15.45 -42.28 -35.60
N VAL A 317 -14.41 -41.68 -35.01
CA VAL A 317 -14.14 -41.68 -33.57
C VAL A 317 -13.96 -40.22 -33.16
N ALA A 318 -14.41 -39.84 -31.97
CA ALA A 318 -14.21 -38.49 -31.46
C ALA A 318 -12.72 -38.24 -31.18
N MET A 319 -12.26 -37.00 -31.39
CA MET A 319 -10.98 -36.55 -30.84
C MET A 319 -11.24 -35.98 -29.46
N ASP A 320 -10.89 -36.76 -28.43
CA ASP A 320 -10.88 -36.32 -27.04
C ASP A 320 -9.82 -35.24 -26.79
N SER A 321 -10.06 -34.47 -25.74
CA SER A 321 -9.17 -33.40 -25.29
C SER A 321 -8.08 -33.93 -24.36
N ASP A 322 -6.92 -34.34 -24.89
CA ASP A 322 -5.72 -34.55 -24.07
C ASP A 322 -4.38 -34.46 -24.84
N VAL A 323 -3.86 -33.24 -25.02
CA VAL A 323 -2.45 -32.98 -25.41
C VAL A 323 -1.88 -31.79 -24.63
N THR A 324 -2.18 -31.71 -23.34
CA THR A 324 -1.64 -30.67 -22.43
C THR A 324 -1.17 -31.26 -21.10
N ALA A 325 -0.54 -32.44 -21.13
CA ALA A 325 0.11 -33.05 -19.98
C ALA A 325 1.41 -33.79 -20.37
N LEU A 326 2.54 -33.34 -19.83
CA LEU A 326 3.71 -34.20 -19.60
C LEU A 326 3.72 -34.52 -18.10
N PRO A 327 3.73 -35.80 -17.69
CA PRO A 327 3.56 -36.17 -16.29
C PRO A 327 4.84 -35.91 -15.49
N MET A 328 4.72 -35.12 -14.41
CA MET A 328 5.77 -35.01 -13.41
C MET A 328 5.78 -36.27 -12.54
N LEU A 329 6.71 -37.18 -12.83
CA LEU A 329 6.93 -38.39 -12.04
C LEU A 329 7.50 -38.07 -10.67
N ALA A 330 6.66 -38.16 -9.64
CA ALA A 330 7.12 -38.22 -8.26
C ALA A 330 7.76 -39.60 -7.98
N VAL A 331 8.98 -39.60 -7.41
CA VAL A 331 9.69 -40.80 -6.98
C VAL A 331 9.87 -40.74 -5.46
N LYS A 332 9.45 -41.79 -4.75
CA LYS A 332 9.69 -41.92 -3.30
C LYS A 332 11.14 -42.34 -3.01
N PRO A 333 11.75 -41.88 -1.91
CA PRO A 333 13.02 -42.43 -1.43
C PRO A 333 12.83 -43.78 -0.72
N GLU A 334 13.82 -44.65 -0.86
CA GLU A 334 14.06 -45.88 -0.09
C GLU A 334 15.56 -45.90 0.29
N PRO A 335 15.97 -46.51 1.41
CA PRO A 335 17.29 -46.28 2.01
C PRO A 335 18.41 -47.17 1.44
N VAL A 336 19.66 -46.70 1.56
CA VAL A 336 20.89 -47.48 1.29
C VAL A 336 21.88 -47.28 2.45
N ALA A 337 22.60 -48.34 2.82
CA ALA A 337 23.41 -48.43 4.03
C ALA A 337 24.91 -48.06 3.85
N ASP A 338 25.60 -47.91 4.98
CA ASP A 338 27.04 -47.59 5.13
C ASP A 338 27.98 -48.66 4.52
N HIS A 339 29.06 -48.22 3.85
CA HIS A 339 30.35 -48.92 3.82
C HIS A 339 31.58 -48.01 3.58
N GLN A 340 32.09 -47.42 4.68
CA GLN A 340 33.54 -47.26 5.01
C GLN A 340 34.46 -46.29 4.23
N ARG A 341 35.54 -45.87 4.92
CA ARG A 341 36.56 -44.85 4.53
C ARG A 341 37.86 -45.50 4.01
N PRO A 342 38.74 -44.74 3.32
CA PRO A 342 39.86 -44.05 4.00
C PRO A 342 40.10 -42.62 3.47
N GLY A 343 40.95 -41.75 4.05
CA GLY A 343 41.80 -41.80 5.24
C GLY A 343 42.58 -40.47 5.35
N ALA A 344 42.95 -40.02 6.56
CA ALA A 344 43.49 -38.66 6.77
C ALA A 344 45.02 -38.55 6.70
N SER A 345 45.52 -37.40 6.23
CA SER A 345 46.93 -36.98 6.31
C SER A 345 47.04 -35.46 6.41
N GLU A 346 47.83 -34.96 7.35
CA GLU A 346 48.05 -33.52 7.57
C GLU A 346 49.00 -32.91 6.51
N PRO A 347 48.76 -31.69 5.98
CA PRO A 347 49.73 -30.94 5.18
C PRO A 347 50.78 -30.20 6.05
N ALA A 348 51.99 -30.06 5.53
CA ALA A 348 53.13 -29.40 6.16
C ALA A 348 53.14 -27.86 5.92
N PRO A 349 54.06 -27.07 6.51
CA PRO A 349 53.99 -25.60 6.43
C PRO A 349 54.33 -25.06 5.04
N VAL A 350 53.59 -24.03 4.62
CA VAL A 350 53.65 -23.46 3.26
C VAL A 350 54.88 -22.55 3.10
N SER A 351 55.74 -22.87 2.12
CA SER A 351 56.82 -21.99 1.65
C SER A 351 56.42 -21.08 0.49
N ASP A 352 55.31 -21.39 -0.18
CA ASP A 352 55.02 -20.94 -1.54
C ASP A 352 53.97 -19.81 -1.60
N ALA A 353 53.86 -19.02 -0.53
CA ALA A 353 52.84 -17.97 -0.37
C ALA A 353 52.89 -16.87 -1.45
N GLU A 354 54.02 -16.71 -2.15
CA GLU A 354 54.16 -15.78 -3.27
C GLU A 354 53.38 -16.22 -4.52
N ALA A 355 53.10 -17.52 -4.70
CA ALA A 355 52.44 -18.04 -5.91
C ALA A 355 50.95 -17.64 -6.00
N GLY A 356 50.25 -17.58 -4.86
CA GLY A 356 48.84 -17.15 -4.81
C GLY A 356 48.63 -15.63 -4.95
N VAL A 357 49.72 -14.83 -4.94
CA VAL A 357 49.63 -13.37 -4.96
C VAL A 357 49.03 -12.88 -6.26
N ASP A 358 49.52 -13.36 -7.40
CA ASP A 358 49.03 -12.95 -8.72
C ASP A 358 47.57 -13.37 -8.96
N GLU A 359 47.13 -14.50 -8.40
CA GLU A 359 45.72 -14.95 -8.48
C GLU A 359 44.79 -14.06 -7.65
N VAL A 360 45.13 -13.75 -6.39
CA VAL A 360 44.36 -12.79 -5.59
C VAL A 360 44.40 -11.39 -6.23
N GLN A 361 45.56 -10.94 -6.72
CA GLN A 361 45.75 -9.64 -7.39
C GLN A 361 44.90 -9.52 -8.66
N ALA A 362 44.72 -10.61 -9.42
CA ALA A 362 43.83 -10.65 -10.57
C ALA A 362 42.34 -10.56 -10.21
N ILE A 363 41.96 -10.98 -8.99
CA ILE A 363 40.56 -10.98 -8.52
C ILE A 363 40.19 -9.68 -7.79
N ILE A 364 41.07 -9.16 -6.91
CA ILE A 364 40.80 -7.93 -6.13
C ILE A 364 41.35 -6.64 -6.78
N GLY A 365 42.09 -6.78 -7.88
CA GLY A 365 42.66 -5.68 -8.67
C GLY A 365 44.12 -5.37 -8.35
N THR A 366 44.82 -4.77 -9.33
CA THR A 366 46.23 -4.36 -9.28
C THR A 366 46.58 -3.31 -8.22
N ASP A 367 45.57 -2.68 -7.65
CA ASP A 367 45.70 -1.44 -6.89
C ASP A 367 45.95 -1.72 -5.40
N VAL A 368 45.75 -2.98 -4.98
CA VAL A 368 46.05 -3.47 -3.63
C VAL A 368 47.52 -3.90 -3.58
N PRO A 369 48.34 -3.40 -2.63
CA PRO A 369 49.74 -3.79 -2.56
C PRO A 369 49.93 -5.30 -2.36
N ALA A 370 50.84 -5.91 -3.13
CA ALA A 370 51.19 -7.34 -3.00
C ALA A 370 51.56 -7.76 -1.56
N SER A 371 52.10 -6.85 -0.74
CA SER A 371 52.35 -7.08 0.70
C SER A 371 51.09 -7.28 1.53
N THR A 372 49.98 -6.62 1.16
CA THR A 372 48.67 -6.77 1.79
C THR A 372 48.02 -8.09 1.35
N ILE A 373 48.17 -8.45 0.07
CA ILE A 373 47.74 -9.75 -0.46
C ILE A 373 48.50 -10.90 0.22
N LEU A 374 49.82 -10.78 0.38
CA LEU A 374 50.62 -11.73 1.16
C LEU A 374 50.17 -11.83 2.62
N GLN A 375 49.71 -10.74 3.25
CA GLN A 375 49.15 -10.79 4.61
C GLN A 375 47.80 -11.52 4.66
N LEU A 376 46.92 -11.27 3.69
CA LEU A 376 45.63 -11.97 3.56
C LEU A 376 45.84 -13.47 3.28
N LEU A 377 46.71 -13.82 2.33
CA LEU A 377 47.09 -15.20 2.05
C LEU A 377 47.72 -15.89 3.27
N ASN A 378 48.64 -15.25 3.99
CA ASN A 378 49.23 -15.85 5.20
C ASN A 378 48.18 -16.03 6.32
N ALA A 379 47.24 -15.10 6.49
CA ALA A 379 46.13 -15.25 7.43
C ALA A 379 45.21 -16.42 7.03
N SER A 380 44.91 -16.55 5.74
CA SER A 380 44.15 -17.64 5.11
C SER A 380 44.97 -18.92 4.83
N ARG A 381 46.22 -19.00 5.34
CA ARG A 381 47.15 -20.14 5.16
C ARG A 381 47.42 -20.57 3.70
N GLY A 382 47.29 -19.64 2.75
CA GLY A 382 47.47 -19.85 1.32
C GLY A 382 46.17 -19.99 0.51
N ASP A 383 45.01 -20.02 1.15
CA ASP A 383 43.72 -20.08 0.44
C ASP A 383 43.40 -18.73 -0.23
N VAL A 384 43.41 -18.74 -1.57
CA VAL A 384 43.14 -17.59 -2.45
C VAL A 384 41.72 -17.07 -2.27
N GLN A 385 40.71 -17.94 -2.17
CA GLN A 385 39.31 -17.52 -2.07
C GLN A 385 39.00 -16.93 -0.69
N ALA A 386 39.55 -17.51 0.39
CA ALA A 386 39.43 -16.94 1.73
C ALA A 386 40.21 -15.62 1.87
N ALA A 387 41.36 -15.46 1.21
CA ALA A 387 42.08 -14.19 1.14
C ALA A 387 41.31 -13.10 0.36
N VAL A 388 40.66 -13.47 -0.76
CA VAL A 388 39.75 -12.60 -1.52
C VAL A 388 38.54 -12.18 -0.68
N ASN A 389 37.87 -13.15 -0.04
CA ASN A 389 36.68 -12.87 0.77
C ASN A 389 37.02 -11.96 1.95
N GLY A 390 38.07 -12.29 2.71
CA GLY A 390 38.54 -11.47 3.84
C GLY A 390 38.93 -10.03 3.47
N TYR A 391 39.32 -9.78 2.21
CA TYR A 391 39.51 -8.41 1.70
C TYR A 391 38.18 -7.68 1.52
N PHE A 392 37.18 -8.31 0.87
CA PHE A 392 35.87 -7.70 0.64
C PHE A 392 35.02 -7.58 1.92
N ASP A 393 35.17 -8.51 2.87
CA ASP A 393 34.55 -8.44 4.19
C ASP A 393 35.12 -7.25 4.99
N ALA A 394 36.43 -7.04 4.94
CA ALA A 394 37.09 -5.88 5.56
C ALA A 394 36.68 -4.53 4.92
N LEU A 395 36.35 -4.51 3.62
CA LEU A 395 35.75 -3.35 2.95
C LEU A 395 34.28 -3.13 3.30
N SER A 396 33.56 -4.18 3.71
CA SER A 396 32.12 -4.16 4.01
C SER A 396 31.80 -3.85 5.48
N ALA A 397 32.81 -3.88 6.36
CA ALA A 397 32.68 -3.59 7.79
C ALA A 397 32.17 -2.15 8.07
N PRO A 398 31.02 -1.96 8.78
CA PRO A 398 30.44 -0.62 9.02
C PRO A 398 31.21 0.27 10.02
N GLY A 399 32.42 0.73 9.66
CA GLY A 399 33.34 1.43 10.57
C GLY A 399 33.72 2.88 10.21
N LEU A 400 33.80 3.23 8.92
CA LEU A 400 34.34 4.55 8.49
C LEU A 400 33.27 5.48 7.90
N LYS A 401 32.83 6.46 8.70
CA LYS A 401 32.20 7.67 8.16
C LYS A 401 33.26 8.53 7.46
N ARG A 402 32.95 9.02 6.26
CA ARG A 402 33.78 9.99 5.54
C ARG A 402 33.73 11.35 6.25
N GLU A 403 34.76 11.70 7.01
CA GLU A 403 35.09 13.11 7.22
C GLU A 403 35.57 13.71 5.88
N ALA A 404 35.08 14.90 5.54
CA ALA A 404 35.44 15.58 4.30
C ALA A 404 35.97 16.99 4.58
N HIS A 405 37.13 17.28 3.99
CA HIS A 405 37.75 18.61 3.89
C HIS A 405 38.14 19.32 5.19
N ASN A 406 39.31 18.98 5.73
CA ASN A 406 40.39 19.97 5.71
C ASN A 406 41.81 19.37 5.72
N VAL A 407 42.78 20.23 5.36
CA VAL A 407 44.25 20.06 5.24
C VAL A 407 44.76 19.95 3.81
N LYS A 408 45.44 21.01 3.37
CA LYS A 408 46.38 21.01 2.25
C LYS A 408 47.80 20.76 2.77
N HIS A 409 48.53 19.88 2.10
CA HIS A 409 49.98 19.66 2.18
C HIS A 409 50.63 19.38 3.56
N ALA A 410 51.34 18.25 3.63
CA ALA A 410 52.55 18.12 4.44
C ALA A 410 53.69 17.61 3.53
N PRO A 411 54.91 18.19 3.58
CA PRO A 411 56.03 17.78 2.73
C PRO A 411 56.85 16.62 3.33
N VAL A 412 57.85 16.17 2.56
CA VAL A 412 58.78 15.07 2.89
C VAL A 412 59.62 15.36 4.14
N ALA A 413 60.02 14.28 4.84
CA ALA A 413 60.68 14.29 6.14
C ALA A 413 62.11 14.87 6.17
N LEU A 414 62.51 15.38 7.35
CA LEU A 414 63.82 15.21 8.04
C LEU A 414 63.90 16.12 9.29
N GLY A 415 64.79 15.81 10.25
CA GLY A 415 65.34 16.83 11.16
C GLY A 415 65.01 16.76 12.67
N ALA A 416 65.97 16.25 13.43
CA ALA A 416 65.98 16.06 14.88
C ALA A 416 65.86 17.32 15.81
N SER A 417 65.06 17.17 16.88
CA SER A 417 65.42 17.44 18.30
C SER A 417 65.44 18.88 18.91
N LYS A 418 65.30 18.89 20.26
CA LYS A 418 65.55 19.96 21.28
C LYS A 418 64.50 21.08 21.57
N SER A 419 63.67 20.82 22.59
CA SER A 419 63.61 21.56 23.87
C SER A 419 63.54 23.11 23.92
N ARG A 420 62.42 23.65 24.46
CA ARG A 420 62.42 24.39 25.77
C ARG A 420 61.01 24.70 26.34
N ARG A 421 60.95 24.86 27.68
CA ARG A 421 59.88 25.52 28.50
C ARG A 421 60.24 27.05 28.70
N PRO A 422 59.54 27.94 29.47
CA PRO A 422 58.39 27.76 30.40
C PRO A 422 57.31 28.90 30.50
N GLY A 423 56.24 28.64 31.29
CA GLY A 423 55.34 29.63 31.95
C GLY A 423 53.97 28.98 32.29
N LYS A 424 53.51 28.74 33.53
CA LYS A 424 53.21 29.61 34.71
C LYS A 424 52.13 30.68 34.44
N GLN A 425 51.13 30.99 35.28
CA GLN A 425 50.54 30.48 36.57
C GLN A 425 49.17 31.23 36.74
N GLY A 426 48.11 30.83 37.46
CA GLY A 426 47.74 29.63 38.24
C GLY A 426 46.84 29.96 39.47
N ARG A 427 45.98 29.03 39.94
CA ARG A 427 45.11 29.08 41.19
C ARG A 427 43.91 30.05 41.17
N ARG A 428 42.84 29.94 42.01
CA ARG A 428 42.19 28.91 42.88
C ARG A 428 40.72 29.39 43.12
N GLY A 429 39.68 28.55 43.30
CA GLY A 429 39.31 27.79 44.53
C GLY A 429 38.37 28.63 45.44
N GLY A 430 37.34 28.11 46.13
CA GLY A 430 36.79 26.75 46.29
C GLY A 430 35.45 26.74 47.06
N ALA A 431 34.95 25.58 47.50
CA ALA A 431 33.71 25.41 48.29
C ALA A 431 33.93 25.67 49.82
N PRO A 432 32.91 25.69 50.73
CA PRO A 432 32.12 24.49 51.11
C PRO A 432 30.67 24.66 51.73
N THR A 433 30.04 23.52 52.06
CA THR A 433 29.11 23.20 53.20
C THR A 433 27.64 23.68 53.33
N SER A 434 26.72 22.69 53.26
CA SER A 434 25.62 22.31 54.21
C SER A 434 24.41 23.22 54.53
N GLY A 435 23.18 22.63 54.60
CA GLY A 435 22.04 23.24 55.32
C GLY A 435 20.60 22.77 55.05
N THR A 436 20.24 21.51 55.35
CA THR A 436 18.88 20.94 55.61
C THR A 436 17.57 21.75 55.37
N SER A 437 16.59 21.17 54.65
CA SER A 437 15.23 20.87 55.17
C SER A 437 14.31 20.13 54.17
N LYS A 438 13.18 19.57 54.65
CA LYS A 438 12.15 18.74 53.96
C LYS A 438 11.19 19.64 53.13
N ALA A 439 10.28 19.19 52.23
CA ALA A 439 9.63 17.89 52.01
C ALA A 439 9.02 17.78 50.57
N SER A 440 8.42 16.62 50.21
CA SER A 440 7.33 16.33 49.23
C SER A 440 7.00 17.33 48.09
N ALA A 441 6.76 16.94 46.83
CA ALA A 441 6.06 15.72 46.37
C ALA A 441 6.38 15.33 44.90
N ALA A 442 5.80 14.22 44.43
CA ALA A 442 5.63 13.90 43.00
C ALA A 442 4.53 14.80 42.36
N GLY A 443 4.31 14.84 41.05
CA GLY A 443 4.89 14.14 39.89
C GLY A 443 3.99 14.34 38.65
N ALA A 444 4.37 13.79 37.48
CA ALA A 444 3.68 13.98 36.19
C ALA A 444 3.68 15.45 35.66
N ALA A 445 3.40 15.76 34.39
CA ALA A 445 2.77 14.96 33.36
C ALA A 445 3.40 15.12 31.95
N GLN A 446 3.12 14.15 31.08
CA GLN A 446 3.51 14.13 29.67
C GLN A 446 2.25 14.02 28.78
N GLN A 447 2.19 14.86 27.74
CA GLN A 447 1.31 14.77 26.56
C GLN A 447 -0.22 14.68 26.76
N ALA A 448 -0.93 15.76 26.42
CA ALA A 448 -2.38 15.78 26.19
C ALA A 448 -2.72 15.80 24.68
N SER A 449 -3.95 15.44 24.32
CA SER A 449 -4.39 15.24 22.92
C SER A 449 -5.61 16.10 22.52
N ILE A 450 -5.59 16.62 21.28
CA ILE A 450 -6.70 17.16 20.47
C ILE A 450 -7.52 18.33 21.10
N THR A 451 -6.97 19.54 20.94
CA THR A 451 -7.60 20.69 20.25
C THR A 451 -9.07 21.06 20.55
N ALA A 452 -9.29 21.92 21.55
CA ALA A 452 -10.48 22.77 21.64
C ALA A 452 -10.45 23.97 20.66
N PHE A 453 -11.60 24.57 20.34
CA PHE A 453 -11.75 25.46 19.17
C PHE A 453 -11.91 26.96 19.54
N PHE A 454 -10.87 27.76 19.28
CA PHE A 454 -10.79 29.24 19.16
C PHE A 454 -11.50 30.16 20.19
N GLY A 455 -10.68 30.90 20.95
CA GLY A 455 -10.91 32.20 21.60
C GLY A 455 -9.54 32.91 21.77
N ALA A 456 -9.46 34.24 21.93
CA ALA A 456 -8.17 34.97 21.80
C ALA A 456 -8.04 36.28 22.61
N SER A 457 -6.81 36.85 22.63
CA SER A 457 -6.38 38.16 23.20
C SER A 457 -6.04 38.16 24.71
N PRO A 458 -5.23 39.10 25.26
CA PRO A 458 -4.41 40.18 24.66
C PRO A 458 -2.89 40.08 25.03
N ALA A 459 -2.10 41.13 24.79
CA ALA A 459 -0.66 41.19 25.17
C ALA A 459 -0.17 42.60 25.56
N ARG A 460 0.73 42.69 26.57
CA ARG A 460 1.72 43.76 26.90
C ARG A 460 2.39 43.50 28.28
N ALA A 461 3.62 43.91 28.61
CA ALA A 461 4.84 44.19 27.82
C ALA A 461 6.06 44.54 28.73
N MET A 462 7.29 44.17 28.28
CA MET A 462 8.58 44.88 28.51
C MET A 462 9.13 44.95 29.96
N PRO A 463 10.40 45.39 30.24
CA PRO A 463 11.39 46.13 29.41
C PRO A 463 12.84 45.55 29.41
N VAL A 464 13.94 46.21 28.99
CA VAL A 464 14.40 47.02 27.80
C VAL A 464 15.95 47.12 27.90
N LEU A 465 16.69 47.20 26.78
CA LEU A 465 17.94 47.98 26.46
C LEU A 465 18.59 47.32 25.20
N ASP A 466 18.88 47.96 24.04
CA ASP A 466 19.52 49.27 23.72
C ASP A 466 21.06 49.18 23.84
N LEU A 467 21.95 49.74 23.01
CA LEU A 467 21.94 50.79 21.94
C LEU A 467 22.40 50.16 20.59
N THR A 468 22.35 50.73 19.37
CA THR A 468 21.77 51.90 18.65
C THR A 468 21.86 51.56 17.13
N GLU A 469 21.76 52.35 16.04
CA GLU A 469 21.48 53.75 15.54
C GLU A 469 21.11 53.53 14.02
N HIS A 470 20.78 54.42 13.06
CA HIS A 470 20.57 55.87 12.79
C HIS A 470 19.80 55.88 11.41
N ALA A 471 19.10 56.89 10.87
CA ALA A 471 18.58 58.20 11.31
C ALA A 471 17.52 58.70 10.28
N GLU A 472 16.59 59.57 10.72
CA GLU A 472 16.09 60.79 10.03
C GLU A 472 15.36 60.73 8.66
N LEU A 473 14.38 61.60 8.31
CA LEU A 473 13.88 62.86 8.94
C LEU A 473 12.35 63.11 8.69
N GLU A 474 11.80 64.14 9.34
CA GLU A 474 10.40 64.64 9.51
C GLU A 474 9.45 64.70 8.27
N VAL A 475 8.08 64.71 8.32
CA VAL A 475 6.98 65.10 9.28
C VAL A 475 6.31 66.47 9.03
N LYS A 476 5.04 66.49 8.54
CA LYS A 476 3.85 67.16 9.13
C LYS A 476 2.53 67.02 8.32
N ARG A 477 1.41 67.46 8.92
CA ARG A 477 0.01 67.58 8.40
C ARG A 477 -0.47 69.07 8.57
N PRO A 478 -1.74 69.49 8.34
CA PRO A 478 -2.86 68.98 7.51
C PRO A 478 -3.66 70.05 6.67
N ALA A 479 -4.58 69.58 5.82
CA ALA A 479 -5.93 70.12 5.47
C ALA A 479 -6.20 71.45 4.69
N SER A 480 -7.17 71.33 3.75
CA SER A 480 -8.36 72.20 3.49
C SER A 480 -8.53 72.98 2.15
N LEU A 481 -9.77 72.91 1.63
CA LEU A 481 -10.57 73.84 0.78
C LEU A 481 -10.31 74.06 -0.76
N GLU A 482 -11.39 73.77 -1.51
CA GLU A 482 -12.07 74.50 -2.63
C GLU A 482 -11.41 74.93 -3.98
N ALA A 483 -12.01 74.42 -5.08
CA ALA A 483 -12.68 75.08 -6.26
C ALA A 483 -12.21 76.47 -6.80
N VAL A 484 -12.38 76.90 -8.08
CA VAL A 484 -13.07 76.42 -9.34
C VAL A 484 -12.20 76.83 -10.59
N GLU A 485 -12.55 77.04 -11.89
CA GLU A 485 -13.77 77.12 -12.75
C GLU A 485 -13.42 76.91 -14.27
N GLY A 486 -14.39 77.07 -15.20
CA GLY A 486 -14.21 77.26 -16.68
C GLY A 486 -14.27 75.99 -17.57
N ALA A 487 -15.30 75.63 -18.37
CA ALA A 487 -16.43 76.28 -19.08
C ALA A 487 -16.13 76.76 -20.53
N ASP A 488 -17.03 76.74 -21.53
CA ASP A 488 -18.48 76.32 -21.64
C ASP A 488 -18.62 75.04 -22.55
N VAL A 489 -19.33 74.79 -23.69
CA VAL A 489 -20.30 75.37 -24.67
C VAL A 489 -20.89 74.16 -25.48
N LYS A 490 -22.12 74.05 -26.03
CA LYS A 490 -23.51 74.36 -25.60
C LYS A 490 -24.55 73.62 -26.52
N GLU A 491 -25.86 73.81 -26.32
CA GLU A 491 -27.03 73.18 -27.01
C GLU A 491 -27.54 74.01 -28.25
N PRO A 492 -28.69 73.74 -28.98
CA PRO A 492 -29.79 72.76 -28.82
C PRO A 492 -30.38 72.08 -30.12
N ALA A 493 -31.57 71.45 -29.99
CA ALA A 493 -32.34 70.64 -30.99
C ALA A 493 -33.36 71.48 -31.83
N PRO A 494 -34.51 71.00 -32.46
CA PRO A 494 -35.29 69.72 -32.48
C PRO A 494 -35.58 69.23 -33.95
N PRO A 495 -36.77 68.79 -34.48
CA PRO A 495 -38.03 68.16 -33.96
C PRO A 495 -38.68 66.99 -34.81
N GLN A 496 -39.70 66.29 -34.26
CA GLN A 496 -40.83 65.54 -34.92
C GLN A 496 -40.52 64.23 -35.72
N LYS A 497 -41.40 63.22 -35.89
CA LYS A 497 -42.81 62.87 -35.49
C LYS A 497 -42.84 61.32 -35.23
N ARG A 498 -43.49 60.71 -34.24
CA ARG A 498 -44.89 60.72 -33.69
C ARG A 498 -45.78 59.58 -34.24
N LEU A 499 -46.25 58.71 -33.33
CA LEU A 499 -47.51 57.91 -33.20
C LEU A 499 -47.19 56.53 -32.54
N ILE A 500 -48.06 55.81 -31.82
CA ILE A 500 -49.19 56.11 -30.88
C ILE A 500 -49.42 54.84 -30.00
N LEU A 501 -49.31 54.88 -28.65
CA LEU A 501 -50.36 54.88 -27.59
C LEU A 501 -51.27 53.62 -27.44
N PRO A 502 -51.91 53.34 -26.27
CA PRO A 502 -51.43 53.42 -24.86
C PRO A 502 -51.98 52.30 -23.90
N SER A 503 -51.68 52.38 -22.59
CA SER A 503 -52.44 51.74 -21.47
C SER A 503 -53.61 52.64 -20.99
N PRO A 504 -54.59 52.20 -20.15
CA PRO A 504 -54.44 52.40 -18.68
C PRO A 504 -55.34 51.56 -17.68
N THR A 505 -54.96 51.62 -16.39
CA THR A 505 -55.74 51.64 -15.10
C THR A 505 -57.11 50.94 -14.83
N ARG A 506 -57.10 50.05 -13.80
CA ARG A 506 -57.83 50.11 -12.48
C ARG A 506 -59.37 50.33 -12.41
N GLY A 507 -60.13 49.35 -11.88
CA GLY A 507 -61.47 49.56 -11.28
C GLY A 507 -62.33 48.29 -11.03
N GLU A 508 -62.96 48.19 -9.84
CA GLU A 508 -64.14 47.35 -9.51
C GLU A 508 -65.45 48.15 -9.77
N PRO A 509 -66.69 47.59 -9.82
CA PRO A 509 -67.21 46.41 -9.09
C PRO A 509 -68.22 45.47 -9.82
N VAL A 510 -68.81 44.55 -9.04
CA VAL A 510 -69.96 43.61 -9.29
C VAL A 510 -71.31 44.37 -9.53
N PRO A 511 -72.48 43.77 -9.94
CA PRO A 511 -72.91 42.35 -9.83
C PRO A 511 -73.81 41.68 -10.93
N ALA A 512 -74.04 40.36 -10.74
CA ALA A 512 -75.31 39.58 -10.84
C ALA A 512 -75.92 39.01 -12.16
N ASP A 513 -76.65 37.91 -11.92
CA ASP A 513 -77.67 37.16 -12.69
C ASP A 513 -77.27 36.18 -13.82
N SER A 514 -77.79 34.93 -13.90
CA SER A 514 -78.91 34.30 -13.16
C SER A 514 -78.91 32.74 -13.08
N LEU A 515 -79.23 32.21 -11.88
CA LEU A 515 -80.27 31.19 -11.50
C LEU A 515 -80.25 29.72 -12.06
N PRO A 516 -81.06 28.75 -11.51
CA PRO A 516 -81.69 28.59 -10.17
C PRO A 516 -81.39 27.20 -9.47
N ILE A 517 -81.16 27.07 -8.15
CA ILE A 517 -82.07 26.93 -6.96
C ILE A 517 -82.73 25.53 -6.70
N THR A 518 -82.36 24.87 -5.58
CA THR A 518 -83.19 24.25 -4.49
C THR A 518 -82.34 23.30 -3.61
N LEU A 519 -82.70 22.88 -2.37
CA LEU A 519 -83.07 23.58 -1.11
C LEU A 519 -83.48 22.52 -0.05
N SER A 520 -82.80 22.43 1.12
CA SER A 520 -83.36 21.98 2.42
C SER A 520 -82.33 22.03 3.57
N GLU A 521 -82.78 21.86 4.83
CA GLU A 521 -82.06 22.19 6.08
C GLU A 521 -81.89 20.96 7.03
N GLY A 522 -81.05 21.08 8.08
CA GLY A 522 -80.88 20.06 9.15
C GLY A 522 -79.93 20.49 10.29
N HIS A 523 -79.98 19.83 11.46
CA HIS A 523 -79.28 20.27 12.69
C HIS A 523 -78.74 19.10 13.58
N VAL A 524 -77.47 19.24 14.01
CA VAL A 524 -76.95 19.05 15.40
C VAL A 524 -76.74 17.63 16.04
N ASN A 525 -75.59 17.50 16.73
CA ASN A 525 -75.10 16.45 17.67
C ASN A 525 -74.72 15.04 17.12
N GLY A 526 -73.66 14.36 17.61
CA GLY A 526 -72.60 14.78 18.56
C GLY A 526 -71.62 13.66 19.00
N ASP A 527 -70.49 14.08 19.60
CA ASP A 527 -69.53 13.37 20.50
C ASP A 527 -68.58 12.22 20.09
N GLN A 528 -67.29 12.45 20.45
CA GLN A 528 -66.26 11.55 21.02
C GLN A 528 -65.25 10.73 20.15
N ASP A 529 -64.08 10.54 20.76
CA ASP A 529 -62.76 10.01 20.31
C ASP A 529 -62.63 8.45 20.38
N PRO A 530 -61.47 7.80 20.10
CA PRO A 530 -60.55 7.92 18.95
C PRO A 530 -60.03 6.54 18.41
N ALA A 531 -59.14 6.58 17.41
CA ALA A 531 -58.08 5.56 17.15
C ALA A 531 -58.56 4.15 16.65
N PRO A 532 -57.69 3.09 16.61
CA PRO A 532 -56.68 2.88 15.55
C PRO A 532 -56.76 1.45 14.91
N VAL A 533 -55.60 0.88 14.50
CA VAL A 533 -55.29 -0.54 14.10
C VAL A 533 -56.00 -1.10 12.83
N ALA A 534 -55.46 -2.07 12.06
CA ALA A 534 -54.12 -2.67 11.89
C ALA A 534 -54.12 -3.51 10.57
N ASP A 535 -53.15 -4.43 10.41
CA ASP A 535 -53.20 -5.65 9.56
C ASP A 535 -53.14 -5.51 8.02
N ALA A 536 -52.66 -6.51 7.26
CA ALA A 536 -51.67 -7.57 7.50
C ALA A 536 -51.26 -8.22 6.15
N GLU A 537 -50.22 -9.06 6.14
CA GLU A 537 -49.98 -10.07 5.10
C GLU A 537 -50.85 -11.33 5.35
N PRO A 538 -50.69 -12.48 4.65
CA PRO A 538 -50.27 -12.75 3.25
C PRO A 538 -51.28 -13.66 2.49
N GLN A 539 -50.91 -14.09 1.28
CA GLN A 539 -50.95 -15.49 0.73
C GLN A 539 -51.33 -15.55 -0.77
N ALA A 540 -51.09 -16.70 -1.42
CA ALA A 540 -50.79 -16.74 -2.86
C ALA A 540 -51.47 -17.87 -3.67
N ALA A 541 -51.87 -17.50 -4.89
CA ALA A 541 -52.02 -18.36 -6.09
C ALA A 541 -53.14 -19.43 -6.06
N PRO A 542 -53.44 -20.16 -7.18
CA PRO A 542 -52.93 -20.00 -8.56
C PRO A 542 -54.00 -19.97 -9.68
N GLY A 543 -53.61 -19.40 -10.84
CA GLY A 543 -53.78 -20.07 -12.15
C GLY A 543 -55.01 -19.78 -13.04
N ALA A 544 -54.75 -19.19 -14.22
CA ALA A 544 -55.44 -19.47 -15.50
C ALA A 544 -54.54 -19.04 -16.67
N LYS A 545 -54.63 -19.69 -17.84
CA LYS A 545 -53.88 -19.34 -19.08
C LYS A 545 -54.79 -18.69 -20.13
N ALA A 546 -54.23 -17.78 -20.94
CA ALA A 546 -54.70 -17.53 -22.31
C ALA A 546 -53.56 -16.99 -23.20
N GLU A 547 -53.37 -17.64 -24.34
CA GLU A 547 -52.62 -17.19 -25.54
C GLU A 547 -53.56 -16.29 -26.39
N GLU A 548 -53.20 -15.54 -27.44
CA GLU A 548 -51.96 -14.95 -28.02
C GLU A 548 -52.44 -14.09 -29.24
N SER A 549 -51.68 -13.09 -29.72
CA SER A 549 -51.49 -12.74 -31.18
C SER A 549 -51.37 -11.25 -31.62
N SER A 550 -50.14 -10.72 -31.50
CA SER A 550 -49.42 -9.99 -32.59
C SER A 550 -49.79 -8.54 -33.05
N LYS A 551 -48.73 -7.80 -33.44
CA LYS A 551 -48.66 -6.61 -34.34
C LYS A 551 -49.33 -5.31 -33.82
N LYS A 552 -48.63 -4.18 -33.59
CA LYS A 552 -47.33 -3.68 -34.11
C LYS A 552 -46.61 -2.78 -33.08
N ALA A 553 -45.30 -2.56 -33.25
CA ALA A 553 -44.57 -1.44 -32.63
C ALA A 553 -44.92 -0.10 -33.34
N PRO A 554 -44.78 1.07 -32.68
CA PRO A 554 -43.45 1.66 -32.47
C PRO A 554 -43.19 2.27 -31.06
N ASP A 555 -41.90 2.57 -30.81
CA ASP A 555 -41.33 3.53 -29.85
C ASP A 555 -42.15 3.96 -28.60
N MET A 556 -41.98 3.22 -27.49
CA MET A 556 -42.38 3.69 -26.15
C MET A 556 -41.30 3.45 -25.06
N ALA A 557 -40.02 3.37 -25.45
CA ALA A 557 -38.90 3.05 -24.55
C ALA A 557 -38.03 4.27 -24.14
N ARG A 558 -38.47 5.51 -24.39
CA ARG A 558 -37.59 6.69 -24.42
C ARG A 558 -37.99 7.84 -23.47
N SER A 559 -38.83 7.59 -22.46
CA SER A 559 -39.45 8.64 -21.62
C SER A 559 -39.38 8.41 -20.09
N VAL A 560 -38.56 7.49 -19.58
CA VAL A 560 -38.52 7.15 -18.14
C VAL A 560 -37.09 7.05 -17.56
N LEU A 561 -36.31 8.12 -17.69
CA LEU A 561 -35.16 8.40 -16.82
C LEU A 561 -35.09 9.91 -16.54
N SER A 562 -35.52 10.32 -15.35
CA SER A 562 -35.64 11.72 -14.93
C SER A 562 -34.31 12.38 -14.54
N SER A 563 -33.32 11.60 -14.12
CA SER A 563 -31.99 12.10 -13.75
C SER A 563 -30.89 11.07 -14.02
N ALA A 564 -29.65 11.55 -14.08
CA ALA A 564 -28.46 10.69 -14.19
C ALA A 564 -28.18 9.88 -12.90
N ARG A 565 -28.79 10.24 -11.76
CA ARG A 565 -28.77 9.43 -10.53
C ARG A 565 -29.69 8.21 -10.69
N ASP A 566 -30.89 8.41 -11.21
CA ASP A 566 -31.86 7.32 -11.47
C ASP A 566 -31.27 6.28 -12.44
N ALA A 567 -30.50 6.74 -13.42
CA ALA A 567 -29.79 5.87 -14.36
C ALA A 567 -28.79 4.93 -13.65
N MET A 568 -28.00 5.41 -12.68
CA MET A 568 -27.11 4.53 -11.89
C MET A 568 -27.91 3.52 -11.06
N ALA A 569 -29.11 3.90 -10.63
CA ALA A 569 -30.04 3.08 -9.87
C ALA A 569 -30.82 2.03 -10.71
N VAL A 570 -30.49 1.82 -11.99
CA VAL A 570 -31.01 0.72 -12.84
C VAL A 570 -30.23 -0.61 -12.62
N LEU A 571 -30.84 -1.78 -12.88
CA LEU A 571 -30.14 -3.08 -12.83
C LEU A 571 -29.02 -3.16 -13.89
N PRO A 572 -27.90 -3.88 -13.65
CA PRO A 572 -26.76 -3.88 -14.58
C PRO A 572 -27.08 -4.33 -16.01
N GLU A 573 -27.93 -5.36 -16.15
CA GLU A 573 -28.47 -5.87 -17.41
C GLU A 573 -29.25 -4.85 -18.26
N ASN A 574 -29.76 -3.79 -17.63
CA ASN A 574 -30.55 -2.72 -18.25
C ASN A 574 -29.81 -1.36 -18.22
N TYR A 575 -28.55 -1.35 -17.76
CA TYR A 575 -27.69 -0.15 -17.74
C TYR A 575 -26.74 -0.14 -18.94
N ASP A 576 -26.86 0.88 -19.81
CA ASP A 576 -25.94 1.16 -20.90
C ASP A 576 -24.84 2.13 -20.44
N PRO A 577 -23.56 1.72 -20.42
CA PRO A 577 -22.44 2.54 -19.93
C PRO A 577 -21.99 3.66 -20.87
N LYS A 578 -22.56 3.76 -22.08
CA LYS A 578 -22.33 4.86 -23.03
C LYS A 578 -23.45 5.89 -22.97
N LEU A 579 -24.71 5.43 -22.88
CA LEU A 579 -25.88 6.32 -22.84
C LEU A 579 -26.12 6.94 -21.47
N HIS A 580 -25.66 6.30 -20.38
CA HIS A 580 -25.82 6.80 -19.00
C HIS A 580 -24.56 7.47 -18.43
N ALA A 581 -23.47 7.54 -19.19
CA ALA A 581 -22.29 8.33 -18.84
C ALA A 581 -22.56 9.83 -19.06
N CYS A 582 -21.99 10.69 -18.21
CA CYS A 582 -22.16 12.15 -18.30
C CYS A 582 -20.97 12.91 -18.95
N TRP A 583 -20.14 12.21 -19.73
CA TRP A 583 -18.97 12.75 -20.44
C TRP A 583 -18.71 12.00 -21.75
N SER A 584 -17.82 12.54 -22.59
CA SER A 584 -17.50 12.01 -23.92
C SER A 584 -16.40 10.95 -23.85
N ALA A 585 -16.46 9.97 -24.76
CA ALA A 585 -15.48 8.88 -24.84
C ALA A 585 -14.07 9.40 -25.18
N GLY A 586 -13.19 9.45 -24.17
CA GLY A 586 -11.82 9.97 -24.27
C GLY A 586 -11.52 11.13 -23.31
N GLU A 587 -12.54 11.76 -22.73
CA GLU A 587 -12.39 12.73 -21.63
C GLU A 587 -12.08 12.02 -20.30
N PRO A 588 -11.34 12.65 -19.36
CA PRO A 588 -11.06 12.09 -18.04
C PRO A 588 -12.35 11.94 -17.22
N THR A 589 -12.42 10.91 -16.38
CA THR A 589 -13.65 10.56 -15.65
C THR A 589 -14.06 11.72 -14.71
N PRO A 590 -15.27 12.30 -14.82
CA PRO A 590 -15.73 13.36 -13.90
C PRO A 590 -15.96 12.83 -12.48
N TYR A 591 -15.58 13.58 -11.46
CA TYR A 591 -15.84 13.18 -10.06
C TYR A 591 -17.36 13.13 -9.77
N LEU A 592 -18.15 13.95 -10.46
CA LEU A 592 -19.61 13.94 -10.48
C LEU A 592 -20.24 12.57 -10.80
N HIS A 593 -19.55 11.70 -11.55
CA HIS A 593 -20.00 10.32 -11.81
C HIS A 593 -19.98 9.49 -10.52
N LEU A 594 -18.88 9.55 -9.77
CA LEU A 594 -18.75 8.93 -8.44
C LEU A 594 -19.77 9.54 -7.47
N ALA A 595 -19.89 10.87 -7.42
CA ALA A 595 -20.85 11.55 -6.55
C ALA A 595 -22.30 11.08 -6.77
N ARG A 596 -22.73 10.89 -8.04
CA ARG A 596 -24.08 10.38 -8.38
C ARG A 596 -24.24 8.89 -8.05
N ALA A 597 -23.21 8.07 -8.21
CA ALA A 597 -23.22 6.67 -7.79
C ALA A 597 -23.26 6.52 -6.26
N PHE A 598 -22.53 7.38 -5.54
CA PHE A 598 -22.55 7.50 -4.08
C PHE A 598 -23.92 7.93 -3.56
N GLU A 599 -24.56 8.92 -4.19
CA GLU A 599 -25.92 9.36 -3.84
C GLU A 599 -26.98 8.27 -4.13
N ALA A 600 -26.82 7.51 -5.21
CA ALA A 600 -27.67 6.35 -5.49
C ALA A 600 -27.47 5.20 -4.49
N ALA A 601 -26.23 4.95 -4.04
CA ALA A 601 -25.90 3.94 -3.04
C ALA A 601 -26.41 4.31 -1.64
N GLU A 602 -26.22 5.57 -1.23
CA GLU A 602 -26.72 6.14 0.02
C GLU A 602 -28.26 6.11 0.10
N ALA A 603 -28.95 6.20 -1.05
CA ALA A 603 -30.40 6.08 -1.16
C ALA A 603 -30.94 4.64 -1.07
N THR A 604 -30.12 3.61 -0.77
CA THR A 604 -30.61 2.23 -0.61
C THR A 604 -29.94 1.44 0.51
N THR A 605 -30.75 0.84 1.38
CA THR A 605 -30.28 -0.06 2.46
C THR A 605 -29.91 -1.46 1.97
N LYS A 606 -30.28 -1.82 0.73
CA LYS A 606 -30.08 -3.18 0.19
C LYS A 606 -28.63 -3.34 -0.30
N ARG A 607 -27.77 -4.00 0.48
CA ARG A 607 -26.33 -4.19 0.18
C ARG A 607 -26.04 -4.74 -1.23
N LEU A 608 -26.86 -5.67 -1.74
CA LEU A 608 -26.73 -6.16 -3.12
C LEU A 608 -26.94 -5.04 -4.15
N ARG A 609 -27.92 -4.16 -3.91
CA ARG A 609 -28.22 -3.00 -4.76
C ARG A 609 -27.09 -1.98 -4.77
N VAL A 610 -26.46 -1.72 -3.62
CA VAL A 610 -25.22 -0.92 -3.53
C VAL A 610 -24.12 -1.53 -4.39
N GLY A 611 -23.90 -2.85 -4.29
CA GLY A 611 -22.92 -3.57 -5.11
C GLY A 611 -23.20 -3.45 -6.61
N ASP A 612 -24.44 -3.43 -7.04
CA ASP A 612 -24.82 -3.28 -8.46
C ASP A 612 -24.69 -1.83 -8.96
N ILE A 613 -25.02 -0.84 -8.13
CA ILE A 613 -24.82 0.60 -8.43
C ILE A 613 -23.33 0.88 -8.63
N LEU A 614 -22.46 0.33 -7.78
CA LEU A 614 -21.02 0.38 -7.96
C LEU A 614 -20.57 -0.36 -9.23
N THR A 615 -21.23 -1.47 -9.60
CA THR A 615 -20.92 -2.20 -10.84
C THR A 615 -21.24 -1.34 -12.08
N ASN A 616 -22.38 -0.62 -12.08
CA ASN A 616 -22.72 0.34 -13.12
C ASN A 616 -21.75 1.51 -13.17
N MET A 617 -21.37 2.06 -12.01
CA MET A 617 -20.36 3.10 -11.89
C MET A 617 -19.06 2.68 -12.57
N PHE A 618 -18.49 1.53 -12.21
CA PHE A 618 -17.26 1.00 -12.80
C PHE A 618 -17.41 0.66 -14.29
N ARG A 619 -18.54 0.11 -14.74
CA ARG A 619 -18.78 -0.22 -16.16
C ARG A 619 -18.71 0.97 -17.12
N SER A 620 -18.85 2.19 -16.61
CA SER A 620 -18.71 3.44 -17.38
C SER A 620 -17.30 4.06 -17.31
N VAL A 621 -16.40 3.57 -16.44
CA VAL A 621 -15.04 4.11 -16.29
C VAL A 621 -14.14 3.70 -17.46
N ARG A 622 -14.20 4.52 -18.52
CA ARG A 622 -13.38 4.52 -19.74
C ARG A 622 -13.81 3.58 -20.88
N VAL A 623 -14.81 4.04 -21.63
CA VAL A 623 -14.99 3.66 -23.04
C VAL A 623 -13.97 4.41 -23.92
N ARG A 624 -13.18 3.69 -24.75
CA ARG A 624 -12.44 4.28 -25.89
C ARG A 624 -13.10 3.90 -27.22
N PRO A 625 -13.28 4.84 -28.18
CA PRO A 625 -14.04 4.58 -29.40
C PRO A 625 -13.16 4.03 -30.54
N SER A 626 -12.54 2.85 -30.38
CA SER A 626 -11.79 2.18 -31.46
C SER A 626 -11.68 0.66 -31.35
N GLY A 627 -12.73 -0.02 -30.88
CA GLY A 627 -12.85 -1.49 -30.89
C GLY A 627 -12.08 -2.22 -29.78
N VAL A 628 -12.76 -3.21 -29.17
CA VAL A 628 -12.25 -4.12 -28.12
C VAL A 628 -11.85 -3.46 -26.79
N VAL A 629 -12.76 -3.61 -25.81
CA VAL A 629 -12.52 -3.67 -24.36
C VAL A 629 -12.09 -2.36 -23.64
N MET A 630 -12.26 -2.36 -22.30
CA MET A 630 -11.86 -1.36 -21.31
C MET A 630 -10.36 -1.05 -21.44
N ALA A 631 -10.01 -0.15 -22.34
CA ALA A 631 -8.64 0.30 -22.53
C ALA A 631 -8.23 1.31 -21.44
N LEU A 632 -8.29 0.87 -20.18
CA LEU A 632 -8.14 1.60 -18.92
C LEU A 632 -7.10 2.71 -18.97
N SER A 633 -7.38 3.85 -18.33
CA SER A 633 -6.29 4.62 -17.73
C SER A 633 -6.05 3.91 -16.40
N PRO A 634 -4.85 3.38 -16.13
CA PRO A 634 -4.57 2.75 -14.84
C PRO A 634 -4.96 3.72 -13.72
N ASP A 635 -4.51 4.96 -13.88
CA ASP A 635 -4.80 6.16 -13.11
C ASP A 635 -6.30 6.33 -12.81
N ASP A 636 -7.17 6.49 -13.82
CA ASP A 636 -8.62 6.70 -13.62
C ASP A 636 -9.30 5.55 -12.86
N LEU A 637 -8.95 4.29 -13.17
CA LEU A 637 -9.60 3.14 -12.52
C LEU A 637 -9.13 2.96 -11.08
N VAL A 638 -7.81 3.00 -10.86
CA VAL A 638 -7.19 2.88 -9.54
C VAL A 638 -7.64 4.04 -8.64
N ALA A 639 -7.63 5.27 -9.15
CA ALA A 639 -8.19 6.43 -8.45
C ALA A 639 -9.68 6.27 -8.14
N THR A 640 -10.49 5.73 -9.08
CA THR A 640 -11.90 5.43 -8.81
C THR A 640 -12.05 4.40 -7.69
N ALA A 641 -11.26 3.32 -7.72
CA ALA A 641 -11.33 2.25 -6.75
C ALA A 641 -10.93 2.74 -5.35
N TYR A 642 -9.83 3.48 -5.23
CA TYR A 642 -9.41 4.10 -3.97
C TYR A 642 -10.47 5.07 -3.43
N LEU A 643 -10.93 6.04 -4.24
CA LEU A 643 -11.97 7.00 -3.83
C LEU A 643 -13.28 6.31 -3.44
N ALA A 644 -13.68 5.23 -4.12
CA ALA A 644 -14.86 4.44 -3.78
C ALA A 644 -14.72 3.65 -2.47
N THR A 645 -13.49 3.35 -2.03
CA THR A 645 -13.22 2.83 -0.67
C THR A 645 -13.04 3.92 0.39
N GLY A 646 -13.05 5.19 0.01
CA GLY A 646 -12.73 6.32 0.89
C GLY A 646 -11.25 6.46 1.23
N LYS A 647 -10.37 5.81 0.46
CA LYS A 647 -8.91 5.79 0.66
C LYS A 647 -8.19 6.51 -0.48
N VAL A 648 -6.88 6.65 -0.33
CA VAL A 648 -5.97 7.32 -1.29
C VAL A 648 -4.72 6.51 -1.60
N ALA A 649 -4.40 5.50 -0.79
CA ALA A 649 -3.25 4.58 -0.95
C ALA A 649 -3.58 3.26 -0.22
N PRO A 650 -2.77 2.20 -0.37
CA PRO A 650 -2.78 1.05 0.55
C PRO A 650 -2.54 1.46 2.01
N ASP A 651 -3.04 0.64 2.95
CA ASP A 651 -2.89 0.89 4.40
C ASP A 651 -1.41 0.94 4.84
N TYR A 652 -0.56 0.15 4.18
CA TYR A 652 0.86 -0.02 4.53
C TYR A 652 1.77 1.11 4.01
N GLU A 653 1.27 2.04 3.18
CA GLU A 653 2.07 3.18 2.73
C GLU A 653 2.04 4.35 3.72
N GLY A 654 1.23 4.28 4.79
CA GLY A 654 1.16 5.30 5.84
C GLY A 654 0.71 6.68 5.33
N LEU A 655 0.02 6.75 4.18
CA LEU A 655 -0.25 8.00 3.47
C LEU A 655 -1.37 8.85 4.12
N GLU A 656 -1.07 9.45 5.26
CA GLU A 656 -1.97 10.40 5.91
C GLU A 656 -2.14 11.71 5.11
N LEU A 657 -3.40 12.05 4.83
CA LEU A 657 -3.81 13.39 4.41
C LEU A 657 -3.48 14.44 5.48
N SER A 658 -3.57 14.05 6.76
CA SER A 658 -3.47 14.92 7.94
C SER A 658 -4.32 16.21 7.77
N VAL A 659 -5.58 16.01 7.35
CA VAL A 659 -6.65 17.03 7.20
C VAL A 659 -7.79 16.65 8.15
N GLY A 660 -8.01 17.46 9.18
CA GLY A 660 -9.08 17.22 10.16
C GLY A 660 -10.34 18.03 9.88
N GLY A 661 -11.45 17.70 10.55
CA GLY A 661 -12.72 18.44 10.48
C GLY A 661 -12.58 19.93 10.79
N GLY A 662 -11.59 20.34 11.61
CA GLY A 662 -11.25 21.74 11.84
C GLY A 662 -10.70 22.47 10.60
N THR A 663 -9.81 21.83 9.84
CA THR A 663 -9.26 22.36 8.57
C THR A 663 -10.34 22.45 7.50
N VAL A 664 -11.16 21.40 7.39
CA VAL A 664 -12.29 21.35 6.43
C VAL A 664 -13.35 22.38 6.80
N GLY A 665 -13.71 22.51 8.08
CA GLY A 665 -14.63 23.53 8.59
C GLY A 665 -14.11 24.96 8.39
N ALA A 666 -12.80 25.20 8.52
CA ALA A 666 -12.19 26.48 8.16
C ALA A 666 -12.38 26.79 6.66
N ALA A 667 -12.08 25.83 5.79
CA ALA A 667 -12.25 25.96 4.35
C ALA A 667 -13.73 26.10 3.91
N ILE A 668 -14.68 25.43 4.58
CA ILE A 668 -16.13 25.59 4.31
C ILE A 668 -16.59 27.03 4.61
N ARG A 669 -16.22 27.58 5.77
CA ARG A 669 -16.54 28.97 6.12
C ARG A 669 -16.00 29.96 5.08
N GLU A 670 -14.77 29.75 4.62
CA GLU A 670 -14.11 30.59 3.61
C GLU A 670 -14.70 30.40 2.19
N ALA A 671 -15.06 29.17 1.81
CA ALA A 671 -15.64 28.84 0.52
C ALA A 671 -17.09 29.31 0.38
N MET A 672 -17.83 29.41 1.48
CA MET A 672 -19.29 29.61 1.48
C MET A 672 -19.76 30.88 2.20
N GLY A 673 -18.89 31.54 2.98
CA GLY A 673 -19.21 32.77 3.71
C GLY A 673 -19.97 32.57 5.02
N VAL A 674 -19.88 31.37 5.62
CA VAL A 674 -20.71 30.96 6.76
C VAL A 674 -20.03 31.25 8.11
N SER A 675 -20.79 31.72 9.09
CA SER A 675 -20.27 31.99 10.44
C SER A 675 -19.94 30.69 11.19
N ARG A 676 -19.00 30.74 12.15
CA ARG A 676 -18.65 29.56 12.98
C ARG A 676 -19.87 29.02 13.73
N GLN A 677 -20.71 29.90 14.28
CA GLN A 677 -21.91 29.50 15.03
C GLN A 677 -22.93 28.80 14.14
N ARG A 678 -23.15 29.28 12.90
CA ARG A 678 -24.06 28.62 11.95
C ARG A 678 -23.51 27.28 11.46
N LEU A 679 -22.19 27.17 11.26
CA LEU A 679 -21.54 25.89 10.94
C LEU A 679 -21.73 24.87 12.07
N HIS A 680 -21.55 25.28 13.33
CA HIS A 680 -21.78 24.42 14.49
C HIS A 680 -23.24 23.98 14.60
N GLN A 681 -24.18 24.93 14.51
CA GLN A 681 -25.62 24.63 14.56
C GLN A 681 -26.04 23.62 13.49
N LEU A 682 -25.56 23.78 12.25
CA LEU A 682 -25.82 22.83 11.17
C LEU A 682 -25.16 21.47 11.44
N TYR A 683 -23.97 21.43 12.05
CA TYR A 683 -23.31 20.18 12.40
C TYR A 683 -24.05 19.42 13.52
N SER A 684 -24.52 20.10 14.57
CA SER A 684 -25.38 19.51 15.60
C SER A 684 -26.71 18.98 15.02
N GLN A 685 -27.24 19.61 13.97
CA GLN A 685 -28.48 19.21 13.31
C GLN A 685 -28.32 18.06 12.28
N LEU A 686 -27.16 17.95 11.63
CA LEU A 686 -26.93 17.02 10.50
C LEU A 686 -25.93 15.90 10.80
N GLY A 687 -25.08 16.04 11.82
CA GLY A 687 -24.06 15.06 12.23
C GLY A 687 -23.04 14.66 11.15
N ASP A 688 -22.93 15.42 10.06
CA ASP A 688 -22.07 15.15 8.90
C ASP A 688 -21.55 16.45 8.27
N LEU A 689 -20.23 16.61 8.18
CA LEU A 689 -19.64 17.82 7.58
C LEU A 689 -19.92 17.93 6.07
N GLY A 690 -20.20 16.83 5.37
CA GLY A 690 -20.57 16.83 3.96
C GLY A 690 -21.97 17.39 3.74
N ASP A 691 -22.93 17.02 4.57
CA ASP A 691 -24.29 17.60 4.54
C ASP A 691 -24.33 19.04 5.05
N VAL A 692 -23.49 19.40 6.03
CA VAL A 692 -23.24 20.80 6.38
C VAL A 692 -22.69 21.57 5.18
N ALA A 693 -21.68 21.04 4.47
CA ALA A 693 -21.14 21.69 3.27
C ALA A 693 -22.17 21.78 2.12
N GLN A 694 -23.00 20.75 1.93
CA GLN A 694 -24.05 20.73 0.92
C GLN A 694 -25.15 21.76 1.22
N SER A 695 -25.55 21.91 2.49
CA SER A 695 -26.58 22.87 2.93
C SER A 695 -26.06 24.31 3.07
N CYS A 696 -24.78 24.50 3.37
CA CYS A 696 -24.10 25.81 3.34
C CYS A 696 -23.87 26.35 1.90
N ARG A 697 -24.12 25.54 0.86
CA ARG A 697 -23.76 25.82 -0.53
C ARG A 697 -24.64 26.89 -1.21
N ALA A 698 -24.52 28.14 -0.78
CA ALA A 698 -25.02 29.28 -1.54
C ALA A 698 -24.29 29.41 -2.90
N THR A 699 -25.00 29.83 -3.94
CA THR A 699 -24.43 30.12 -5.27
C THR A 699 -23.65 31.44 -5.25
N GLN A 700 -22.44 31.43 -4.69
CA GLN A 700 -21.50 32.54 -4.84
C GLN A 700 -21.24 32.81 -6.33
N SER A 701 -21.48 34.05 -6.76
CA SER A 701 -21.31 34.46 -8.16
C SER A 701 -19.83 34.68 -8.47
N MET A 702 -19.12 33.61 -8.83
CA MET A 702 -17.74 33.69 -9.28
C MET A 702 -17.66 34.23 -10.71
N LEU A 703 -16.85 35.28 -10.89
CA LEU A 703 -16.63 36.01 -12.15
C LEU A 703 -16.16 35.10 -13.30
N ARG A 704 -15.41 34.03 -12.96
CA ARG A 704 -15.22 32.83 -13.76
C ARG A 704 -15.36 31.61 -12.84
N ARG A 705 -16.12 30.59 -13.25
CA ARG A 705 -16.18 29.30 -12.51
C ARG A 705 -14.93 28.45 -12.82
N PRO A 706 -14.39 27.70 -11.84
CA PRO A 706 -13.36 26.70 -12.11
C PRO A 706 -13.85 25.58 -13.04
N ASP A 707 -12.88 24.91 -13.66
CA ASP A 707 -13.08 23.72 -14.48
C ASP A 707 -13.64 22.55 -13.61
N PRO A 708 -14.37 21.57 -14.19
CA PRO A 708 -15.01 20.51 -13.41
C PRO A 708 -14.00 19.59 -12.71
N LEU A 709 -14.37 19.06 -11.55
CA LEU A 709 -13.58 18.04 -10.87
C LEU A 709 -13.56 16.73 -11.67
N THR A 710 -12.37 16.16 -11.79
CA THR A 710 -12.14 14.83 -12.37
C THR A 710 -11.64 13.88 -11.29
N VAL A 711 -11.94 12.59 -11.44
CA VAL A 711 -11.45 11.51 -10.57
C VAL A 711 -9.92 11.57 -10.39
N PRO A 712 -9.08 11.56 -11.46
CA PRO A 712 -7.63 11.67 -11.31
C PRO A 712 -7.19 13.03 -10.75
N GLY A 713 -7.92 14.12 -11.00
CA GLY A 713 -7.62 15.45 -10.45
C GLY A 713 -7.84 15.52 -8.93
N VAL A 714 -8.96 14.98 -8.45
CA VAL A 714 -9.26 14.89 -7.00
C VAL A 714 -8.27 13.94 -6.31
N PHE A 715 -8.02 12.77 -6.90
CA PHE A 715 -7.07 11.78 -6.36
C PHE A 715 -5.65 12.35 -6.25
N ARG A 716 -5.16 13.02 -7.30
CA ARG A 716 -3.87 13.72 -7.26
C ARG A 716 -3.83 14.81 -6.20
N ALA A 717 -4.86 15.65 -6.09
CA ALA A 717 -4.91 16.71 -5.08
C ALA A 717 -4.85 16.15 -3.64
N LEU A 718 -5.40 14.95 -3.41
CA LEU A 718 -5.30 14.24 -2.13
C LEU A 718 -3.87 13.75 -1.86
N HIS A 719 -3.19 13.14 -2.83
CA HIS A 719 -1.75 12.80 -2.71
C HIS A 719 -0.88 14.05 -2.47
N ASP A 720 -1.09 15.13 -3.23
CA ASP A 720 -0.34 16.37 -3.10
C ASP A 720 -0.51 16.97 -1.68
N MET A 721 -1.70 16.90 -1.08
CA MET A 721 -1.96 17.30 0.31
C MET A 721 -1.28 16.42 1.36
N ALA A 722 -1.21 15.10 1.13
CA ALA A 722 -0.47 14.18 1.99
C ALA A 722 1.04 14.43 1.92
N ALA A 723 1.59 14.66 0.72
CA ALA A 723 3.00 14.95 0.50
C ALA A 723 3.46 16.27 1.16
N HIS A 724 2.55 17.18 1.50
CA HIS A 724 2.90 18.40 2.24
C HIS A 724 3.37 18.08 3.68
N ARG A 725 4.64 18.39 3.96
CA ARG A 725 5.26 18.37 5.30
C ARG A 725 5.83 19.74 5.69
N GLY A 726 6.26 19.89 6.94
CA GLY A 726 6.96 21.07 7.48
C GLY A 726 6.12 22.33 7.66
N THR A 727 6.78 23.43 8.00
CA THR A 727 6.13 24.73 8.32
C THR A 727 5.23 25.22 7.18
N GLY A 728 4.06 25.74 7.55
CA GLY A 728 3.04 26.22 6.61
C GLY A 728 2.24 25.10 5.89
N ALA A 729 2.53 23.81 6.11
CA ALA A 729 1.81 22.71 5.44
C ALA A 729 0.30 22.76 5.69
N GLY A 730 -0.13 23.06 6.93
CA GLY A 730 -1.56 23.21 7.26
C GLY A 730 -2.28 24.28 6.43
N GLY A 731 -1.62 25.42 6.17
CA GLY A 731 -2.15 26.47 5.30
C GLY A 731 -2.23 26.05 3.83
N ARG A 732 -1.21 25.33 3.33
CA ARG A 732 -1.22 24.75 1.97
C ARG A 732 -2.35 23.72 1.81
N ARG A 733 -2.56 22.84 2.80
CA ARG A 733 -3.69 21.89 2.82
C ARG A 733 -5.05 22.59 2.88
N GLN A 734 -5.22 23.62 3.72
CA GLN A 734 -6.46 24.43 3.72
C GLN A 734 -6.73 25.05 2.34
N HIS A 735 -5.71 25.58 1.67
CA HIS A 735 -5.83 26.17 0.33
C HIS A 735 -6.19 25.14 -0.75
N ALA A 736 -5.65 23.92 -0.68
CA ALA A 736 -6.00 22.82 -1.57
C ALA A 736 -7.45 22.35 -1.35
N VAL A 737 -7.89 22.15 -0.10
CA VAL A 737 -9.29 21.86 0.25
C VAL A 737 -10.22 22.96 -0.28
N LEU A 738 -9.91 24.23 -0.01
CA LEU A 738 -10.66 25.39 -0.47
C LEU A 738 -10.80 25.43 -2.01
N SER A 739 -9.75 25.05 -2.73
CA SER A 739 -9.76 24.97 -4.20
C SER A 739 -10.68 23.87 -4.71
N LEU A 740 -10.67 22.69 -4.08
CA LEU A 740 -11.62 21.61 -4.38
C LEU A 740 -13.07 22.04 -4.11
N LEU A 741 -13.36 22.63 -2.94
CA LEU A 741 -14.70 23.11 -2.56
C LEU A 741 -15.26 24.15 -3.55
N ARG A 742 -14.40 25.03 -4.10
CA ARG A 742 -14.79 26.03 -5.12
C ARG A 742 -15.04 25.43 -6.51
N ALA A 743 -14.43 24.29 -6.83
CA ALA A 743 -14.60 23.61 -8.12
C ALA A 743 -15.81 22.65 -8.16
N CYS A 744 -16.22 22.12 -7.00
CA CYS A 744 -17.37 21.21 -6.84
C CYS A 744 -18.65 21.70 -7.55
N ARG A 745 -19.45 20.76 -8.06
CA ARG A 745 -20.74 20.93 -8.75
C ARG A 745 -21.78 20.00 -8.13
N GLU A 746 -23.08 20.31 -8.27
CA GLU A 746 -24.20 19.50 -7.74
C GLU A 746 -23.94 18.95 -6.31
N GLY A 747 -23.93 17.63 -6.13
CA GLY A 747 -23.65 16.92 -4.89
C GLY A 747 -22.18 16.56 -4.63
N GLU A 748 -21.23 16.96 -5.49
CA GLU A 748 -19.80 16.61 -5.32
C GLU A 748 -19.25 17.10 -3.97
N VAL A 749 -19.72 18.25 -3.47
CA VAL A 749 -19.19 18.87 -2.25
C VAL A 749 -19.43 18.03 -0.99
N ARG A 750 -20.56 17.32 -0.90
CA ARG A 750 -20.82 16.33 0.15
C ARG A 750 -19.71 15.27 0.18
N TYR A 751 -19.46 14.61 -0.95
CA TYR A 751 -18.56 13.46 -1.02
C TYR A 751 -17.09 13.85 -1.01
N VAL A 752 -16.69 15.01 -1.57
CA VAL A 752 -15.35 15.57 -1.38
C VAL A 752 -15.08 15.82 0.11
N VAL A 753 -16.00 16.46 0.83
CA VAL A 753 -15.84 16.71 2.27
C VAL A 753 -15.79 15.41 3.06
N ARG A 754 -16.71 14.46 2.80
CA ARG A 754 -16.71 13.14 3.46
C ARG A 754 -15.44 12.33 3.17
N THR A 755 -14.84 12.46 1.98
CA THR A 755 -13.53 11.86 1.65
C THR A 755 -12.40 12.53 2.45
N LEU A 756 -12.40 13.86 2.54
CA LEU A 756 -11.39 14.63 3.28
C LEU A 756 -11.39 14.37 4.79
N VAL A 757 -12.55 14.07 5.38
CA VAL A 757 -12.67 13.64 6.79
C VAL A 757 -12.64 12.11 6.95
N GLN A 758 -12.24 11.38 5.90
CA GLN A 758 -12.07 9.90 5.90
C GLN A 758 -13.33 9.11 6.31
N GLY A 759 -14.51 9.66 6.05
CA GLY A 759 -15.81 9.13 6.49
C GLY A 759 -16.87 9.15 5.38
N LEU A 760 -16.65 8.40 4.29
CA LEU A 760 -17.45 8.47 3.06
C LEU A 760 -18.97 8.22 3.25
N ARG A 761 -19.35 7.34 4.18
CA ARG A 761 -20.74 7.07 4.64
C ARG A 761 -21.77 6.56 3.59
N VAL A 762 -21.34 6.16 2.38
CA VAL A 762 -22.19 5.72 1.25
C VAL A 762 -22.70 4.26 1.30
N GLY A 763 -22.67 3.60 2.46
CA GLY A 763 -23.03 2.16 2.59
C GLY A 763 -22.06 1.17 1.90
N ALA A 764 -20.99 1.66 1.27
CA ALA A 764 -19.95 0.86 0.63
C ALA A 764 -18.68 0.74 1.48
N SER A 765 -17.90 -0.31 1.19
CA SER A 765 -16.53 -0.52 1.67
C SER A 765 -15.78 -1.34 0.60
N TRP A 766 -14.51 -1.68 0.83
CA TRP A 766 -13.77 -2.60 -0.04
C TRP A 766 -14.53 -3.92 -0.31
N ARG A 767 -15.30 -4.42 0.68
CA ARG A 767 -16.19 -5.60 0.59
C ARG A 767 -17.44 -5.42 -0.28
N SER A 768 -17.60 -4.25 -0.89
CA SER A 768 -18.61 -3.93 -1.90
C SER A 768 -17.95 -3.46 -3.21
N VAL A 769 -16.88 -2.66 -3.09
CA VAL A 769 -16.12 -2.09 -4.22
C VAL A 769 -15.41 -3.16 -5.04
N ILE A 770 -14.69 -4.09 -4.41
CA ILE A 770 -13.90 -5.10 -5.13
C ILE A 770 -14.81 -6.12 -5.86
N PRO A 771 -15.84 -6.69 -5.21
CA PRO A 771 -16.90 -7.44 -5.91
C PRO A 771 -17.61 -6.68 -7.03
N ALA A 772 -17.75 -5.35 -6.95
CA ALA A 772 -18.36 -4.55 -8.01
C ALA A 772 -17.39 -4.29 -9.19
N LEU A 773 -16.13 -4.03 -8.88
CA LEU A 773 -15.06 -3.86 -9.87
C LEU A 773 -14.85 -5.14 -10.68
N ALA A 774 -14.72 -6.29 -10.01
CA ALA A 774 -14.56 -7.60 -10.64
C ALA A 774 -15.71 -7.93 -11.62
N ARG A 775 -16.96 -7.74 -11.17
CA ARG A 775 -18.15 -7.94 -12.01
C ARG A 775 -18.22 -6.93 -13.17
N ALA A 776 -17.78 -5.69 -12.95
CA ALA A 776 -17.74 -4.66 -13.99
C ALA A 776 -16.71 -4.98 -15.09
N VAL A 777 -15.51 -5.46 -14.71
CA VAL A 777 -14.49 -5.92 -15.66
C VAL A 777 -14.99 -7.14 -16.43
N LEU A 778 -15.53 -8.16 -15.76
CA LEU A 778 -16.01 -9.38 -16.42
C LEU A 778 -17.17 -9.11 -17.41
N MET A 779 -18.23 -8.39 -16.98
CA MET A 779 -19.34 -7.97 -17.86
C MET A 779 -18.87 -7.15 -19.07
N HIS A 780 -17.71 -6.52 -18.95
CA HIS A 780 -17.13 -5.73 -20.03
C HIS A 780 -16.29 -6.58 -20.99
N VAL A 781 -15.42 -7.44 -20.48
CA VAL A 781 -14.58 -8.35 -21.29
C VAL A 781 -15.45 -9.24 -22.17
N GLU A 782 -16.52 -9.80 -21.61
CA GLU A 782 -17.51 -10.63 -22.30
C GLU A 782 -18.44 -9.84 -23.23
N GLY A 783 -18.35 -8.50 -23.25
CA GLY A 783 -19.20 -7.61 -24.06
C GLY A 783 -20.69 -7.59 -23.68
N THR A 784 -21.13 -8.34 -22.67
CA THR A 784 -22.53 -8.49 -22.26
C THR A 784 -22.73 -8.34 -20.75
N PRO A 785 -23.74 -7.59 -20.28
CA PRO A 785 -24.08 -7.56 -18.86
C PRO A 785 -24.94 -8.76 -18.42
N ARG A 786 -25.44 -9.59 -19.36
CA ARG A 786 -26.35 -10.71 -19.10
C ARG A 786 -25.59 -12.02 -18.86
N LEU A 787 -24.65 -11.98 -17.91
CA LEU A 787 -23.86 -13.15 -17.51
C LEU A 787 -24.56 -13.98 -16.42
N PRO A 788 -24.38 -15.31 -16.38
CA PRO A 788 -24.89 -16.14 -15.29
C PRO A 788 -24.38 -15.66 -13.93
N ARG A 789 -25.29 -15.58 -12.94
CA ARG A 789 -24.97 -15.06 -11.60
C ARG A 789 -23.78 -15.77 -10.95
N VAL A 790 -23.66 -17.08 -11.16
CA VAL A 790 -22.54 -17.92 -10.68
C VAL A 790 -21.18 -17.41 -11.16
N ARG A 791 -21.03 -17.00 -12.43
CA ARG A 791 -19.77 -16.43 -12.95
C ARG A 791 -19.46 -15.07 -12.33
N LEU A 792 -20.48 -14.23 -12.18
CA LEU A 792 -20.35 -12.91 -11.56
C LEU A 792 -19.92 -12.99 -10.10
N ASP A 793 -20.45 -13.95 -9.34
CA ASP A 793 -20.08 -14.18 -7.95
C ASP A 793 -18.72 -14.91 -7.82
N ALA A 794 -18.36 -15.80 -8.75
CA ALA A 794 -17.03 -16.42 -8.81
C ALA A 794 -15.91 -15.39 -9.08
N ALA A 795 -16.08 -14.51 -10.08
CA ALA A 795 -15.15 -13.42 -10.35
C ALA A 795 -15.04 -12.44 -9.18
N ALA A 796 -16.16 -12.15 -8.49
CA ALA A 796 -16.16 -11.37 -7.27
C ALA A 796 -15.41 -12.05 -6.11
N ALA A 797 -15.51 -13.38 -5.98
CA ALA A 797 -14.79 -14.15 -4.98
C ALA A 797 -13.27 -14.15 -5.25
N ALA A 798 -12.86 -14.50 -6.48
CA ALA A 798 -11.44 -14.56 -6.87
C ALA A 798 -10.73 -13.22 -6.67
N ALA A 799 -11.35 -12.11 -7.08
CA ALA A 799 -10.83 -10.76 -6.84
C ALA A 799 -10.76 -10.39 -5.34
N THR A 800 -11.70 -10.89 -4.53
CA THR A 800 -11.72 -10.63 -3.08
C THR A 800 -10.63 -11.43 -2.36
N ALA A 801 -10.44 -12.70 -2.73
CA ALA A 801 -9.38 -13.55 -2.19
C ALA A 801 -7.98 -13.03 -2.58
N ALA A 802 -7.77 -12.67 -3.85
CA ALA A 802 -6.56 -12.00 -4.32
C ALA A 802 -6.24 -10.74 -3.50
N PHE A 803 -7.24 -9.89 -3.21
CA PHE A 803 -7.05 -8.71 -2.36
C PHE A 803 -6.78 -9.03 -0.88
N HIS A 804 -7.30 -10.14 -0.35
CA HIS A 804 -6.95 -10.55 1.02
C HIS A 804 -5.48 -10.98 1.13
N VAL A 805 -4.93 -11.60 0.07
CA VAL A 805 -3.50 -11.97 -0.03
C VAL A 805 -2.63 -10.72 -0.23
N CYS A 806 -2.99 -9.87 -1.19
CA CYS A 806 -2.26 -8.64 -1.52
C CYS A 806 -3.22 -7.43 -1.55
N PRO A 807 -3.35 -6.67 -0.44
CA PRO A 807 -4.32 -5.60 -0.29
C PRO A 807 -3.91 -4.26 -0.96
N SER A 808 -3.39 -4.33 -2.19
CA SER A 808 -3.14 -3.19 -3.08
C SER A 808 -4.19 -3.17 -4.19
N LEU A 809 -4.83 -2.01 -4.41
CA LEU A 809 -5.75 -1.86 -5.54
C LEU A 809 -4.98 -1.65 -6.85
N ASP A 810 -3.76 -1.12 -6.81
CA ASP A 810 -2.85 -0.98 -7.97
C ASP A 810 -2.51 -2.35 -8.56
N LEU A 811 -2.01 -3.26 -7.71
CA LEU A 811 -1.64 -4.62 -8.12
C LEU A 811 -2.88 -5.43 -8.55
N LEU A 812 -4.00 -5.31 -7.83
CA LEU A 812 -5.25 -5.96 -8.21
C LEU A 812 -5.79 -5.44 -9.56
N CYS A 813 -5.77 -4.13 -9.81
CA CYS A 813 -6.19 -3.56 -11.10
C CYS A 813 -5.21 -3.90 -12.23
N ALA A 814 -3.91 -3.99 -11.95
CA ALA A 814 -2.91 -4.44 -12.91
C ALA A 814 -3.11 -5.91 -13.30
N ALA A 815 -3.44 -6.78 -12.33
CA ALA A 815 -3.77 -8.18 -12.57
C ALA A 815 -5.10 -8.32 -13.35
N MET A 816 -6.17 -7.61 -12.96
CA MET A 816 -7.46 -7.56 -13.67
C MET A 816 -7.38 -7.08 -15.13
N ARG A 817 -6.33 -6.33 -15.48
CA ARG A 817 -6.05 -5.87 -16.85
C ARG A 817 -5.32 -6.93 -17.68
N SER A 818 -4.63 -7.87 -17.03
CA SER A 818 -3.63 -8.74 -17.66
C SER A 818 -4.01 -10.23 -17.62
N HIS A 819 -4.94 -10.62 -16.75
CA HIS A 819 -5.39 -12.00 -16.55
C HIS A 819 -6.93 -12.08 -16.39
N PRO A 820 -7.57 -13.23 -16.63
CA PRO A 820 -8.99 -13.43 -16.35
C PRO A 820 -9.35 -13.14 -14.90
N VAL A 821 -10.51 -12.52 -14.65
CA VAL A 821 -10.92 -12.09 -13.30
C VAL A 821 -11.17 -13.30 -12.39
N GLU A 822 -11.68 -14.39 -12.95
CA GLU A 822 -11.84 -15.69 -12.29
C GLU A 822 -10.52 -16.37 -11.90
N GLU A 823 -9.36 -15.94 -12.43
CA GLU A 823 -8.05 -16.57 -12.18
C GLU A 823 -7.09 -15.69 -11.35
N LEU A 824 -7.55 -14.58 -10.78
CA LEU A 824 -6.69 -13.64 -10.04
C LEU A 824 -5.94 -14.28 -8.86
N GLU A 825 -6.53 -15.29 -8.20
CA GLU A 825 -5.88 -16.05 -7.11
C GLU A 825 -4.62 -16.80 -7.51
N ARG A 826 -4.41 -17.04 -8.82
CA ARG A 826 -3.18 -17.67 -9.37
C ARG A 826 -2.08 -16.64 -9.68
N HIS A 827 -2.47 -15.38 -9.89
CA HIS A 827 -1.62 -14.32 -10.42
C HIS A 827 -1.26 -13.25 -9.37
N VAL A 828 -2.03 -13.17 -8.28
CA VAL A 828 -1.82 -12.26 -7.15
C VAL A 828 -1.37 -13.07 -5.93
N GLY A 829 -0.06 -13.34 -5.86
CA GLY A 829 0.57 -14.09 -4.77
C GLY A 829 0.95 -13.22 -3.56
N LEU A 830 1.56 -13.86 -2.56
CA LEU A 830 2.19 -13.18 -1.43
C LEU A 830 3.42 -12.42 -1.94
N VAL A 831 3.67 -11.21 -1.41
CA VAL A 831 4.87 -10.41 -1.72
C VAL A 831 5.51 -9.98 -0.40
N ALA A 832 6.77 -10.33 -0.19
CA ALA A 832 7.51 -9.93 1.00
C ALA A 832 7.59 -8.38 1.09
N GLY A 833 7.22 -7.81 2.24
CA GLY A 833 7.09 -6.36 2.41
C GLY A 833 5.71 -5.79 2.04
N VAL A 834 4.75 -6.61 1.61
CA VAL A 834 3.33 -6.24 1.45
C VAL A 834 2.48 -7.12 2.39
N PRO A 835 1.78 -6.56 3.38
CA PRO A 835 1.04 -7.34 4.38
C PRO A 835 -0.19 -8.04 3.83
N ILE A 836 -0.41 -9.27 4.28
CA ILE A 836 -1.57 -10.12 4.04
C ILE A 836 -2.67 -9.76 5.07
N LYS A 837 -3.94 -9.72 4.68
CA LYS A 837 -5.04 -9.44 5.62
C LYS A 837 -5.22 -10.64 6.59
N PRO A 838 -5.17 -10.44 7.92
CA PRO A 838 -5.04 -11.55 8.87
C PRO A 838 -6.22 -12.53 8.87
N MET A 839 -5.94 -13.81 9.15
CA MET A 839 -6.95 -14.82 9.47
C MET A 839 -7.64 -14.48 10.80
N LEU A 840 -8.96 -14.67 10.88
CA LEU A 840 -9.78 -14.28 12.03
C LEU A 840 -10.39 -15.51 12.70
N ALA A 841 -10.50 -15.48 14.04
CA ALA A 841 -11.17 -16.53 14.78
C ALA A 841 -12.69 -16.32 14.88
N LYS A 842 -13.43 -17.42 15.08
CA LYS A 842 -14.76 -17.40 15.69
C LYS A 842 -14.69 -17.04 17.18
N ILE A 843 -15.84 -16.72 17.74
CA ILE A 843 -16.03 -16.52 19.19
C ILE A 843 -16.62 -17.81 19.75
N SER A 844 -16.26 -18.15 20.98
CA SER A 844 -16.93 -19.19 21.75
C SER A 844 -17.39 -18.67 23.10
N GLU A 845 -18.51 -19.20 23.58
CA GLU A 845 -19.20 -18.84 24.82
C GLU A 845 -18.79 -19.74 26.00
N GLY A 846 -17.94 -20.76 25.77
CA GLY A 846 -17.39 -21.62 26.81
C GLY A 846 -16.68 -22.85 26.26
N VAL A 847 -16.01 -23.61 27.13
CA VAL A 847 -15.24 -24.82 26.75
C VAL A 847 -16.05 -25.81 25.92
N ALA A 848 -17.31 -26.09 26.31
CA ALA A 848 -18.17 -27.04 25.62
C ALA A 848 -18.54 -26.59 24.19
N ASP A 849 -18.90 -25.32 24.00
CA ASP A 849 -19.15 -24.75 22.67
C ASP A 849 -17.87 -24.70 21.83
N ALA A 850 -16.70 -24.40 22.43
CA ALA A 850 -15.43 -24.41 21.73
C ALA A 850 -15.08 -25.79 21.16
N ILE A 851 -15.30 -26.86 21.93
CA ILE A 851 -15.13 -28.25 21.50
C ILE A 851 -16.16 -28.62 20.41
N ALA A 852 -17.43 -28.27 20.60
CA ALA A 852 -18.49 -28.53 19.63
C ALA A 852 -18.26 -27.81 18.29
N GLN A 853 -17.71 -26.60 18.30
CA GLN A 853 -17.33 -25.86 17.08
C GLN A 853 -16.16 -26.51 16.32
N LEU A 854 -15.24 -27.19 17.00
CA LEU A 854 -14.13 -27.94 16.39
C LEU A 854 -14.56 -29.28 15.76
N LYS A 855 -15.72 -29.83 16.17
CA LYS A 855 -16.36 -31.01 15.55
C LYS A 855 -15.48 -32.28 15.53
N GLY A 856 -14.67 -32.49 16.57
CA GLY A 856 -13.74 -33.63 16.64
C GLY A 856 -12.61 -33.55 15.60
N ALA A 857 -12.17 -32.33 15.25
CA ALA A 857 -10.93 -32.13 14.50
C ALA A 857 -9.77 -31.87 15.48
N PRO A 858 -8.63 -32.55 15.35
CA PRO A 858 -7.49 -32.37 16.25
C PRO A 858 -6.99 -30.92 16.19
N PHE A 859 -6.66 -30.37 17.36
CA PHE A 859 -6.38 -28.95 17.55
C PHE A 859 -5.22 -28.70 18.51
N LEU A 860 -4.66 -27.50 18.41
CA LEU A 860 -3.70 -26.94 19.34
C LEU A 860 -4.40 -25.84 20.15
N ALA A 861 -4.24 -25.83 21.46
CA ALA A 861 -4.59 -24.70 22.29
C ALA A 861 -3.34 -23.82 22.50
N GLU A 862 -3.45 -22.54 22.22
CA GLU A 862 -2.37 -21.56 22.41
C GLU A 862 -2.78 -20.46 23.38
N LEU A 863 -1.84 -19.93 24.15
CA LEU A 863 -2.06 -18.77 25.00
C LEU A 863 -2.55 -17.58 24.17
N LYS A 864 -3.73 -17.02 24.47
CA LYS A 864 -4.15 -15.76 23.88
C LYS A 864 -3.54 -14.59 24.64
N TYR A 865 -2.39 -14.14 24.16
CA TYR A 865 -1.74 -12.90 24.60
C TYR A 865 -2.66 -11.67 24.47
N ASP A 866 -2.51 -10.73 25.41
CA ASP A 866 -2.97 -9.34 25.34
C ASP A 866 -1.85 -8.48 24.75
N GLY A 867 -2.07 -7.84 23.60
CA GLY A 867 -0.98 -7.21 22.85
C GLY A 867 -1.39 -6.61 21.51
N MET A 868 -0.40 -6.35 20.67
CA MET A 868 -0.61 -5.87 19.30
C MET A 868 -0.24 -6.94 18.28
N ARG A 869 -1.26 -7.57 17.69
CA ARG A 869 -1.09 -8.47 16.53
C ARG A 869 -0.34 -7.76 15.40
N SER A 870 0.81 -8.34 15.10
CA SER A 870 1.87 -7.80 14.27
C SER A 870 2.28 -8.85 13.25
N GLN A 871 2.06 -8.56 11.98
CA GLN A 871 2.57 -9.39 10.91
C GLN A 871 3.98 -8.91 10.55
N ILE A 872 4.97 -9.77 10.75
CA ILE A 872 6.39 -9.42 10.65
C ILE A 872 6.94 -10.00 9.36
N HIS A 873 7.48 -9.15 8.50
CA HIS A 873 8.15 -9.54 7.27
C HIS A 873 9.64 -9.27 7.42
N VAL A 874 10.49 -10.28 7.23
CA VAL A 874 11.94 -10.12 7.14
C VAL A 874 12.35 -10.32 5.69
N LEU A 875 12.87 -9.26 5.07
CA LEU A 875 13.23 -9.24 3.66
C LEU A 875 14.65 -9.83 3.45
N LEU A 876 14.97 -10.22 2.21
CA LEU A 876 16.29 -10.76 1.82
C LEU A 876 17.49 -9.87 2.20
N GLY A 877 17.28 -8.56 2.40
CA GLY A 877 18.31 -7.63 2.85
C GLY A 877 18.40 -7.44 4.37
N GLY A 878 17.72 -8.25 5.18
CA GLY A 878 17.64 -8.09 6.64
C GLY A 878 16.76 -6.91 7.10
N GLU A 879 16.03 -6.26 6.18
CA GLU A 879 15.03 -5.24 6.51
C GLU A 879 13.81 -5.93 7.16
N VAL A 880 13.46 -5.52 8.38
CA VAL A 880 12.29 -6.01 9.11
C VAL A 880 11.16 -4.99 8.99
N LYS A 881 9.98 -5.45 8.56
CA LYS A 881 8.74 -4.65 8.58
C LYS A 881 7.72 -5.25 9.52
N VAL A 882 7.06 -4.39 10.29
CA VAL A 882 6.06 -4.76 11.30
C VAL A 882 4.73 -4.12 10.92
N PHE A 883 3.76 -4.91 10.48
CA PHE A 883 2.44 -4.42 10.07
C PHE A 883 1.37 -4.72 11.12
N SER A 884 0.52 -3.74 11.44
CA SER A 884 -0.59 -3.95 12.36
C SER A 884 -1.65 -4.88 11.77
N ARG A 885 -2.55 -5.40 12.62
CA ARG A 885 -3.79 -6.11 12.24
C ARG A 885 -4.60 -5.46 11.11
N ASN A 886 -4.52 -4.13 10.92
CA ASN A 886 -5.22 -3.41 9.86
C ASN A 886 -4.43 -3.36 8.53
N CYS A 887 -3.20 -3.87 8.51
CA CYS A 887 -2.16 -3.67 7.48
C CYS A 887 -1.54 -2.27 7.45
N GLU A 888 -1.51 -1.55 8.58
CA GLU A 888 -0.77 -0.29 8.71
C GLU A 888 0.70 -0.59 9.01
N ASP A 889 1.66 0.13 8.42
CA ASP A 889 3.08 0.00 8.80
C ASP A 889 3.31 0.60 10.20
N ARG A 890 3.98 -0.16 11.07
CA ARG A 890 4.34 0.19 12.45
C ARG A 890 5.83 0.01 12.73
N SER A 891 6.65 -0.22 11.70
CA SER A 891 8.08 -0.50 11.84
C SER A 891 8.84 0.62 12.57
N SER A 892 8.50 1.89 12.33
CA SER A 892 9.10 3.04 13.03
C SER A 892 8.62 3.26 14.47
N ALA A 893 7.62 2.50 14.95
CA ALA A 893 7.18 2.47 16.35
C ALA A 893 7.79 1.29 17.14
N PHE A 894 8.35 0.30 16.43
CA PHE A 894 8.94 -0.91 16.99
C PHE A 894 10.34 -1.19 16.42
N PRO A 895 11.28 -0.22 16.51
CA PRO A 895 12.64 -0.37 16.00
C PRO A 895 13.40 -1.50 16.71
N ASP A 896 13.04 -1.76 17.96
CA ASP A 896 13.59 -2.81 18.82
C ASP A 896 13.12 -4.21 18.40
N VAL A 897 11.84 -4.38 18.00
CA VAL A 897 11.38 -5.61 17.32
C VAL A 897 12.20 -5.84 16.04
N GLY A 898 12.56 -4.76 15.33
CA GLY A 898 13.46 -4.83 14.18
C GLY A 898 14.83 -5.42 14.47
N GLU A 899 15.40 -5.23 15.67
CA GLU A 899 16.67 -5.85 16.07
C GLU A 899 16.47 -7.25 16.67
N LEU A 900 15.46 -7.44 17.53
CA LEU A 900 15.13 -8.75 18.12
C LEU A 900 14.87 -9.82 17.05
N MET A 901 14.22 -9.45 15.95
CA MET A 901 13.96 -10.36 14.83
C MET A 901 15.23 -10.69 14.01
N LYS A 902 16.27 -9.85 14.02
CA LYS A 902 17.57 -10.17 13.38
C LYS A 902 18.42 -11.10 14.23
N GLU A 903 18.28 -11.03 15.56
CA GLU A 903 18.93 -11.99 16.47
C GLU A 903 18.29 -13.39 16.38
N ALA A 904 16.97 -13.45 16.17
CA ALA A 904 16.21 -14.69 16.30
C ALA A 904 16.01 -15.49 14.99
N VAL A 905 16.09 -14.85 13.82
CA VAL A 905 15.72 -15.45 12.53
C VAL A 905 16.89 -16.13 11.83
N ASP A 906 16.63 -17.33 11.31
CA ASP A 906 17.54 -18.02 10.41
C ASP A 906 17.64 -17.32 9.04
N VAL A 907 18.86 -17.05 8.58
CA VAL A 907 19.11 -16.37 7.30
C VAL A 907 18.68 -17.19 6.09
N ASP A 908 18.72 -18.53 6.19
CA ASP A 908 18.28 -19.43 5.11
C ASP A 908 16.75 -19.49 4.99
N ALA A 909 16.02 -19.00 6.01
CA ALA A 909 14.57 -18.88 5.98
C ALA A 909 14.07 -17.58 5.28
N LEU A 910 14.96 -16.74 4.75
CA LEU A 910 14.60 -15.46 4.14
C LEU A 910 14.19 -15.58 2.64
N PRO A 911 13.22 -14.77 2.16
CA PRO A 911 12.38 -13.88 2.92
C PRO A 911 11.32 -14.64 3.73
N LEU A 912 11.03 -14.11 4.92
CA LEU A 912 10.18 -14.71 5.95
C LEU A 912 8.96 -13.82 6.21
N ILE A 913 7.77 -14.41 6.41
CA ILE A 913 6.55 -13.70 6.82
C ILE A 913 5.90 -14.46 7.98
N LEU A 914 5.80 -13.81 9.14
CA LEU A 914 5.23 -14.36 10.37
C LEU A 914 3.96 -13.61 10.79
N ASP A 915 3.08 -14.30 11.51
CA ASP A 915 1.94 -13.72 12.22
C ASP A 915 2.20 -13.90 13.73
N ALA A 916 2.29 -12.79 14.47
CA ALA A 916 2.77 -12.75 15.84
C ALA A 916 1.97 -11.77 16.69
N GLU A 917 2.04 -11.89 18.01
CA GLU A 917 1.60 -10.84 18.95
C GLU A 917 2.84 -10.14 19.54
N VAL A 918 2.91 -8.82 19.46
CA VAL A 918 3.92 -8.02 20.20
C VAL A 918 3.30 -7.61 21.52
N VAL A 919 3.95 -7.97 22.62
CA VAL A 919 3.42 -7.87 24.00
C VAL A 919 4.43 -7.12 24.87
N ALA A 920 3.95 -6.26 25.76
CA ALA A 920 4.82 -5.59 26.73
C ALA A 920 5.31 -6.60 27.79
N VAL A 921 6.59 -6.56 28.16
CA VAL A 921 7.18 -7.52 29.10
C VAL A 921 8.07 -6.86 30.14
N ASP A 922 8.13 -7.48 31.31
CA ASP A 922 9.05 -7.12 32.39
C ASP A 922 10.27 -8.06 32.40
N ARG A 923 11.34 -7.70 31.70
CA ARG A 923 12.57 -8.52 31.68
C ARG A 923 13.32 -8.54 33.02
N ALA A 924 13.00 -7.64 33.95
CA ALA A 924 13.57 -7.65 35.30
C ALA A 924 12.76 -8.56 36.25
N ASP A 925 11.44 -8.62 36.05
CA ASP A 925 10.50 -9.46 36.82
C ASP A 925 10.15 -10.75 36.05
N GLY A 926 11.19 -11.55 35.74
CA GLY A 926 11.04 -12.91 35.21
C GLY A 926 10.41 -13.03 33.81
N ASN A 927 10.51 -12.00 32.96
CA ASN A 927 9.79 -11.88 31.68
C ASN A 927 8.25 -11.87 31.84
N ARG A 928 7.71 -11.40 32.98
CA ARG A 928 6.25 -11.30 33.19
C ARG A 928 5.60 -10.44 32.10
N LEU A 929 4.50 -10.94 31.53
CA LEU A 929 3.68 -10.19 30.57
C LEU A 929 3.04 -8.96 31.25
N ARG A 930 2.91 -7.87 30.50
CA ARG A 930 2.24 -6.64 30.93
C ARG A 930 1.08 -6.31 29.98
N ALA A 931 0.03 -5.70 30.53
CA ALA A 931 -1.19 -5.39 29.79
C ALA A 931 -0.96 -4.45 28.59
N PHE A 932 -1.81 -4.57 27.57
CA PHE A 932 -1.78 -3.77 26.35
C PHE A 932 -1.83 -2.26 26.61
N GLN A 933 -2.40 -1.81 27.73
CA GLN A 933 -2.36 -0.41 28.16
C GLN A 933 -0.92 0.12 28.27
N GLU A 934 0.01 -0.67 28.79
CA GLU A 934 1.43 -0.28 28.89
C GLU A 934 2.08 -0.26 27.51
N LEU A 935 1.79 -1.25 26.65
CA LEU A 935 2.23 -1.26 25.26
C LEU A 935 1.75 -0.01 24.50
N ALA A 936 0.51 0.42 24.74
CA ALA A 936 -0.12 1.57 24.12
C ALA A 936 0.46 2.94 24.57
N THR A 937 1.27 2.97 25.63
CA THR A 937 2.05 4.17 26.03
C THR A 937 3.25 4.43 25.11
N ARG A 938 3.71 3.43 24.32
CA ARG A 938 4.81 3.61 23.37
C ARG A 938 4.47 4.71 22.35
N ALA A 939 5.48 5.50 22.01
CA ALA A 939 5.38 6.49 20.94
C ALA A 939 5.09 5.81 19.59
N ARG A 940 4.20 6.43 18.79
CA ARG A 940 3.53 5.75 17.66
C ARG A 940 4.21 5.92 16.30
N VAL A 941 5.26 6.74 16.21
CA VAL A 941 5.97 7.14 14.98
C VAL A 941 7.41 7.54 15.34
N ASP A 942 8.37 7.24 14.47
CA ASP A 942 9.77 7.69 14.48
C ASP A 942 10.50 7.57 15.83
N VAL A 943 10.35 6.41 16.47
CA VAL A 943 11.02 6.07 17.73
C VAL A 943 12.46 5.64 17.45
N SER A 944 13.42 6.19 18.20
CA SER A 944 14.77 5.64 18.26
C SER A 944 14.87 4.54 19.31
N ALA A 945 15.64 3.49 19.08
CA ALA A 945 15.77 2.37 20.02
C ALA A 945 16.19 2.82 21.43
N ALA A 946 17.04 3.85 21.54
CA ALA A 946 17.47 4.45 22.80
C ALA A 946 16.40 5.28 23.55
N ALA A 947 15.21 5.45 22.97
CA ALA A 947 14.07 6.13 23.59
C ALA A 947 12.93 5.18 23.99
N VAL A 948 13.10 3.86 23.78
CA VAL A 948 12.15 2.83 24.22
C VAL A 948 12.23 2.68 25.75
N GLN A 949 11.08 2.78 26.43
CA GLN A 949 10.99 2.69 27.91
C GLN A 949 10.24 1.46 28.40
N VAL A 950 9.25 0.99 27.65
CA VAL A 950 8.49 -0.25 27.90
C VAL A 950 9.09 -1.34 27.03
N ASP A 951 9.66 -2.38 27.63
CA ASP A 951 10.20 -3.54 26.91
C ASP A 951 9.08 -4.38 26.26
N VAL A 952 9.42 -5.10 25.18
CA VAL A 952 8.49 -6.03 24.50
C VAL A 952 9.15 -7.37 24.18
N ALA A 953 8.31 -8.38 24.00
CA ALA A 953 8.64 -9.64 23.36
C ALA A 953 7.71 -9.89 22.16
N VAL A 954 8.19 -10.68 21.20
CA VAL A 954 7.44 -11.16 20.04
C VAL A 954 7.00 -12.60 20.30
N PHE A 955 5.70 -12.88 20.32
CA PHE A 955 5.15 -14.22 20.40
C PHE A 955 4.63 -14.65 19.04
N ALA A 956 5.49 -15.30 18.25
CA ALA A 956 5.19 -15.72 16.90
C ALA A 956 4.30 -16.97 16.91
N PHE A 957 3.18 -16.94 16.19
CA PHE A 957 2.17 -17.99 16.27
C PHE A 957 1.79 -18.66 14.95
N ASP A 958 2.19 -18.10 13.82
CA ASP A 958 2.05 -18.72 12.49
C ASP A 958 3.16 -18.25 11.53
N CYS A 959 3.47 -19.04 10.50
CA CYS A 959 4.42 -18.71 9.44
C CYS A 959 3.73 -18.82 8.07
N LEU A 960 3.68 -17.71 7.33
CA LEU A 960 2.93 -17.56 6.08
C LEU A 960 3.83 -17.72 4.84
N MET A 961 5.13 -17.46 4.99
CA MET A 961 6.16 -17.66 3.98
C MET A 961 7.50 -17.88 4.66
N ALA A 962 8.30 -18.83 4.17
CA ALA A 962 9.71 -19.03 4.53
C ALA A 962 10.50 -19.43 3.28
N ALA A 963 11.77 -19.01 3.18
CA ALA A 963 12.62 -19.17 1.99
C ALA A 963 11.92 -18.73 0.68
N GLY A 964 11.03 -17.72 0.76
CA GLY A 964 10.22 -17.25 -0.36
C GLY A 964 9.05 -18.15 -0.78
N GLN A 965 8.89 -19.33 -0.20
CA GLN A 965 7.77 -20.24 -0.48
C GLN A 965 6.54 -19.86 0.33
N SER A 966 5.36 -19.82 -0.30
CA SER A 966 4.08 -19.53 0.38
C SER A 966 3.56 -20.76 1.12
N LEU A 967 3.46 -20.65 2.43
CA LEU A 967 3.01 -21.72 3.32
C LEU A 967 1.51 -21.66 3.61
N MET A 968 0.78 -20.65 3.13
CA MET A 968 -0.65 -20.46 3.48
C MET A 968 -1.57 -21.66 3.16
N ARG A 969 -1.20 -22.53 2.21
CA ARG A 969 -1.96 -23.75 1.88
C ARG A 969 -1.52 -24.99 2.66
N SER A 970 -0.39 -24.94 3.34
CA SER A 970 0.12 -26.01 4.21
C SER A 970 -0.70 -26.13 5.50
N PRO A 971 -0.84 -27.33 6.08
CA PRO A 971 -1.45 -27.53 7.40
C PRO A 971 -0.72 -26.75 8.50
N LEU A 972 -1.42 -26.42 9.59
CA LEU A 972 -0.83 -25.67 10.71
C LEU A 972 0.39 -26.38 11.32
N THR A 973 0.40 -27.72 11.36
CA THR A 973 1.56 -28.52 11.82
C THR A 973 2.83 -28.24 11.01
N GLU A 974 2.73 -28.21 9.69
CA GLU A 974 3.84 -27.88 8.79
C GLU A 974 4.29 -26.42 8.97
N ARG A 975 3.33 -25.48 9.04
CA ARG A 975 3.64 -24.05 9.27
C ARG A 975 4.31 -23.82 10.63
N ARG A 976 3.93 -24.56 11.68
CA ARG A 976 4.56 -24.50 13.02
C ARG A 976 5.96 -25.12 13.04
N LYS A 977 6.17 -26.24 12.33
CA LYS A 977 7.51 -26.82 12.18
C LYS A 977 8.48 -25.86 11.49
N LEU A 978 8.03 -25.25 10.39
CA LEU A 978 8.81 -24.25 9.65
C LEU A 978 8.99 -22.94 10.44
N LEU A 979 7.99 -22.52 11.23
CA LEU A 979 8.11 -21.38 12.16
C LEU A 979 9.24 -21.60 13.18
N ALA A 980 9.30 -22.77 13.80
CA ALA A 980 10.32 -23.11 14.79
C ALA A 980 11.72 -23.21 14.16
N GLN A 981 11.82 -23.75 12.95
CA GLN A 981 13.09 -23.81 12.20
C GLN A 981 13.58 -22.41 11.78
N ALA A 982 12.68 -21.54 11.31
CA ALA A 982 12.99 -20.16 10.92
C ALA A 982 13.32 -19.24 12.11
N LEU A 983 13.05 -19.67 13.35
CA LEU A 983 13.34 -18.95 14.59
C LEU A 983 14.37 -19.70 15.44
N SER A 984 15.42 -20.21 14.81
CA SER A 984 16.50 -20.97 15.45
C SER A 984 17.28 -20.18 16.53
N GLY A 985 17.21 -18.84 16.51
CA GLY A 985 17.75 -17.95 17.55
C GLY A 985 16.72 -17.46 18.59
N ALA A 986 15.54 -18.07 18.68
CA ALA A 986 14.50 -17.69 19.64
C ALA A 986 15.00 -17.68 21.10
N ALA A 987 14.53 -16.71 21.89
CA ALA A 987 14.96 -16.50 23.27
C ALA A 987 13.82 -15.94 24.15
N PRO A 988 13.62 -16.47 25.39
CA PRO A 988 12.59 -15.98 26.31
C PRO A 988 12.69 -14.47 26.62
N GLY A 989 11.54 -13.80 26.63
CA GLY A 989 11.46 -12.34 26.81
C GLY A 989 11.94 -11.51 25.61
N ARG A 990 12.25 -12.15 24.47
CA ARG A 990 12.69 -11.50 23.22
C ARG A 990 11.83 -11.93 22.04
N VAL A 991 12.01 -13.15 21.57
CA VAL A 991 11.26 -13.77 20.47
C VAL A 991 10.98 -15.21 20.87
N GLU A 992 9.71 -15.53 21.09
CA GLU A 992 9.23 -16.84 21.53
C GLU A 992 8.22 -17.39 20.50
N LEU A 993 8.12 -18.71 20.43
CA LEU A 993 6.93 -19.35 19.88
C LEU A 993 5.75 -19.11 20.85
N ALA A 994 4.55 -18.85 20.32
CA ALA A 994 3.36 -18.71 21.16
C ALA A 994 3.07 -20.01 21.92
N ARG A 995 3.02 -19.90 23.26
CA ARG A 995 2.93 -21.01 24.21
C ARG A 995 1.73 -21.90 23.94
N CYS A 996 1.95 -23.20 24.08
CA CYS A 996 1.00 -24.25 23.75
C CYS A 996 0.55 -25.02 24.99
N TYR A 997 -0.67 -25.52 24.93
CA TYR A 997 -1.21 -26.54 25.82
C TYR A 997 -1.65 -27.70 24.93
N GLU A 998 -1.02 -28.86 25.08
CA GLU A 998 -1.28 -30.02 24.21
C GLU A 998 -2.36 -30.91 24.80
N VAL A 999 -3.43 -31.10 24.04
CA VAL A 999 -4.53 -32.05 24.32
C VAL A 999 -4.49 -33.10 23.21
N ALA A 1000 -3.96 -34.28 23.52
CA ALA A 1000 -3.70 -35.31 22.53
C ALA A 1000 -4.94 -36.20 22.27
N GLU A 1001 -5.41 -36.26 21.02
CA GLU A 1001 -6.39 -37.28 20.60
C GLU A 1001 -5.72 -38.64 20.37
N GLY A 1002 -6.38 -39.71 20.79
CA GLY A 1002 -5.84 -41.07 20.73
C GLY A 1002 -5.84 -41.70 19.33
N ALA A 1003 -4.77 -42.45 19.04
CA ALA A 1003 -4.68 -43.45 17.97
C ALA A 1003 -4.96 -42.97 16.52
N GLY A 1004 -4.15 -42.03 16.02
CA GLY A 1004 -4.16 -41.67 14.59
C GLY A 1004 -2.96 -40.87 14.07
N ALA A 1005 -2.32 -40.07 14.92
CA ALA A 1005 -1.10 -39.33 14.56
C ALA A 1005 0.15 -40.24 14.53
N ASP A 1006 1.10 -39.92 13.65
CA ASP A 1006 2.42 -40.56 13.59
C ASP A 1006 3.24 -40.17 14.85
N PRO A 1007 3.74 -41.11 15.66
CA PRO A 1007 4.52 -40.81 16.85
C PRO A 1007 5.91 -40.18 16.56
N ASN A 1008 6.33 -40.05 15.31
CA ASN A 1008 7.50 -39.23 14.92
C ASN A 1008 7.11 -37.77 14.53
N ALA A 1009 5.88 -37.34 14.78
CA ALA A 1009 5.44 -35.97 14.54
C ALA A 1009 5.92 -35.01 15.63
N ASP A 1010 7.24 -34.89 15.82
CA ASP A 1010 7.87 -33.94 16.74
C ASP A 1010 7.46 -32.49 16.39
N LEU A 1011 6.44 -31.98 17.07
CA LEU A 1011 6.23 -30.55 17.23
C LEU A 1011 7.17 -30.09 18.36
N PRO A 1012 8.02 -29.08 18.14
CA PRO A 1012 8.82 -28.50 19.22
C PRO A 1012 7.92 -27.65 20.12
N SER A 1013 7.27 -28.27 21.09
CA SER A 1013 6.38 -27.63 22.05
C SER A 1013 7.08 -27.32 23.38
N THR A 1014 6.87 -26.11 23.86
CA THR A 1014 7.31 -25.61 25.18
C THR A 1014 6.14 -25.62 26.17
N GLY A 1015 5.33 -26.70 26.13
CA GLY A 1015 4.02 -26.76 26.78
C GLY A 1015 3.82 -28.01 27.63
N THR A 1016 2.94 -27.90 28.62
CA THR A 1016 2.54 -29.02 29.49
C THR A 1016 1.69 -30.02 28.71
N VAL A 1017 2.07 -31.29 28.74
CA VAL A 1017 1.33 -32.38 28.08
C VAL A 1017 0.19 -32.86 28.97
N VAL A 1018 -1.05 -32.80 28.47
CA VAL A 1018 -2.20 -33.43 29.15
C VAL A 1018 -2.44 -34.82 28.52
N PRO A 1019 -2.46 -35.90 29.32
CA PRO A 1019 -2.57 -37.26 28.78
C PRO A 1019 -3.95 -37.55 28.17
N ALA A 1020 -3.94 -38.17 26.99
CA ALA A 1020 -5.12 -38.59 26.26
C ALA A 1020 -5.99 -39.55 27.10
N THR A 1021 -7.26 -39.18 27.27
CA THR A 1021 -8.28 -39.97 27.99
C THR A 1021 -9.59 -39.93 27.19
N THR A 1022 -10.44 -40.95 27.34
CA THR A 1022 -11.41 -41.33 26.30
C THR A 1022 -12.81 -40.71 26.44
N ALA A 1023 -13.07 -39.86 27.44
CA ALA A 1023 -14.33 -39.14 27.56
C ALA A 1023 -14.23 -37.67 27.14
N GLU A 1024 -15.28 -37.17 26.49
CA GLU A 1024 -15.43 -35.77 26.08
C GLU A 1024 -15.39 -34.80 27.29
N GLU A 1025 -15.82 -35.29 28.45
CA GLU A 1025 -15.72 -34.60 29.76
C GLU A 1025 -14.27 -34.38 30.22
N GLU A 1026 -13.36 -35.33 29.93
CA GLU A 1026 -11.95 -35.24 30.33
C GLU A 1026 -11.19 -34.23 29.46
N HIS A 1027 -11.48 -34.19 28.15
CA HIS A 1027 -11.00 -33.12 27.27
C HIS A 1027 -11.54 -31.73 27.66
N ALA A 1028 -12.80 -31.64 28.10
CA ALA A 1028 -13.35 -30.39 28.62
C ALA A 1028 -12.64 -29.95 29.92
N ALA A 1029 -12.39 -30.87 30.85
CA ALA A 1029 -11.65 -30.58 32.08
C ALA A 1029 -10.21 -30.12 31.79
N ALA A 1030 -9.51 -30.79 30.85
CA ALA A 1030 -8.18 -30.40 30.39
C ALA A 1030 -8.15 -28.98 29.81
N LEU A 1031 -9.11 -28.66 28.94
CA LEU A 1031 -9.18 -27.34 28.30
C LEU A 1031 -9.59 -26.23 29.28
N GLN A 1032 -10.44 -26.55 30.26
CA GLN A 1032 -10.78 -25.64 31.36
C GLN A 1032 -9.56 -25.35 32.26
N ALA A 1033 -8.74 -26.36 32.57
CA ALA A 1033 -7.51 -26.19 33.33
C ALA A 1033 -6.50 -25.30 32.58
N ALA A 1034 -6.26 -25.56 31.30
CA ALA A 1034 -5.41 -24.74 30.45
C ALA A 1034 -5.92 -23.28 30.32
N LEU A 1035 -7.24 -23.07 30.32
CA LEU A 1035 -7.84 -21.72 30.29
C LEU A 1035 -7.58 -20.97 31.60
N LEU A 1036 -7.70 -21.63 32.75
CA LEU A 1036 -7.38 -21.05 34.06
C LEU A 1036 -5.88 -20.75 34.19
N GLU A 1037 -5.01 -21.63 33.68
CA GLU A 1037 -3.57 -21.39 33.65
C GLU A 1037 -3.21 -20.20 32.74
N ALA A 1038 -3.85 -20.09 31.57
CA ALA A 1038 -3.68 -18.95 30.67
C ALA A 1038 -4.02 -17.61 31.33
N PHE A 1039 -5.07 -17.55 32.17
CA PHE A 1039 -5.36 -16.37 32.98
C PHE A 1039 -4.30 -16.12 34.06
N ALA A 1040 -3.78 -17.17 34.71
CA ALA A 1040 -2.72 -17.06 35.71
C ALA A 1040 -1.38 -16.59 35.11
N GLN A 1041 -1.09 -16.92 33.85
CA GLN A 1041 0.04 -16.39 33.08
C GLN A 1041 -0.18 -14.96 32.54
N GLY A 1042 -1.38 -14.38 32.70
CA GLY A 1042 -1.71 -13.01 32.25
C GLY A 1042 -2.18 -12.90 30.80
N GLY A 1043 -2.70 -13.96 30.19
CA GLY A 1043 -3.38 -13.91 28.89
C GLY A 1043 -4.89 -13.64 28.99
N GLU A 1044 -5.49 -13.21 27.87
CA GLU A 1044 -6.95 -13.01 27.70
C GLU A 1044 -7.75 -14.34 27.68
N GLY A 1045 -7.07 -15.49 27.61
CA GLY A 1045 -7.66 -16.81 27.45
C GLY A 1045 -6.87 -17.67 26.45
N LEU A 1046 -7.57 -18.42 25.59
CA LEU A 1046 -6.98 -19.37 24.64
C LEU A 1046 -7.39 -19.13 23.18
N MET A 1047 -6.47 -19.45 22.27
CA MET A 1047 -6.70 -19.58 20.83
C MET A 1047 -6.66 -21.07 20.46
N LEU A 1048 -7.80 -21.65 20.08
CA LEU A 1048 -7.85 -23.03 19.60
C LEU A 1048 -7.70 -23.03 18.08
N LYS A 1049 -6.79 -23.85 17.54
CA LYS A 1049 -6.51 -23.94 16.11
C LYS A 1049 -6.44 -25.38 15.64
N SER A 1050 -7.27 -25.78 14.67
CA SER A 1050 -7.21 -27.13 14.11
C SER A 1050 -5.90 -27.38 13.35
N LEU A 1051 -5.24 -28.50 13.65
CA LEU A 1051 -3.91 -28.87 13.16
C LEU A 1051 -3.86 -29.05 11.63
N GLY A 1052 -4.94 -29.56 11.04
CA GLY A 1052 -5.06 -29.78 9.59
C GLY A 1052 -5.34 -28.52 8.77
N ALA A 1053 -5.59 -27.37 9.39
CA ALA A 1053 -6.13 -26.20 8.70
C ALA A 1053 -5.05 -25.34 8.03
N GLY A 1054 -5.29 -24.95 6.78
CA GLY A 1054 -4.58 -23.88 6.08
C GLY A 1054 -4.85 -22.50 6.66
N TYR A 1055 -4.12 -21.48 6.20
CA TYR A 1055 -4.31 -20.10 6.61
C TYR A 1055 -5.29 -19.38 5.66
N GLU A 1056 -6.38 -18.82 6.21
CA GLU A 1056 -7.46 -18.20 5.42
C GLU A 1056 -7.63 -16.69 5.69
N PRO A 1057 -6.97 -15.82 4.91
CA PRO A 1057 -7.03 -14.36 5.04
C PRO A 1057 -8.46 -13.78 5.12
N SER A 1058 -8.71 -12.95 6.14
CA SER A 1058 -9.99 -12.30 6.46
C SER A 1058 -11.21 -13.20 6.70
N LYS A 1059 -11.11 -14.53 6.60
CA LYS A 1059 -12.20 -15.44 6.94
C LYS A 1059 -12.27 -15.68 8.45
N ARG A 1060 -13.47 -16.00 8.95
CA ARG A 1060 -13.71 -16.62 10.26
C ARG A 1060 -14.13 -18.07 10.03
N ALA A 1061 -13.14 -18.93 9.84
CA ALA A 1061 -13.37 -20.36 9.64
C ALA A 1061 -13.67 -21.07 10.97
N ASP A 1062 -14.24 -22.27 10.89
CA ASP A 1062 -14.47 -23.16 12.05
C ASP A 1062 -13.16 -23.62 12.70
N HIS A 1063 -12.03 -23.45 12.01
CA HIS A 1063 -10.73 -23.96 12.41
C HIS A 1063 -9.98 -23.11 13.44
N TRP A 1064 -10.35 -21.84 13.64
CA TRP A 1064 -9.71 -20.93 14.60
C TRP A 1064 -10.80 -20.35 15.52
N ILE A 1065 -10.67 -20.58 16.83
CA ILE A 1065 -11.63 -20.15 17.85
C ILE A 1065 -10.87 -19.36 18.92
N LYS A 1066 -11.48 -18.28 19.45
CA LYS A 1066 -11.00 -17.62 20.67
C LYS A 1066 -11.94 -17.92 21.84
N LEU A 1067 -11.38 -18.50 22.89
CA LEU A 1067 -12.01 -18.76 24.18
C LEU A 1067 -11.45 -17.76 25.20
N LYS A 1068 -12.31 -17.15 26.00
CA LYS A 1068 -12.07 -15.83 26.61
C LYS A 1068 -12.82 -15.71 27.93
N ARG A 1069 -12.25 -15.01 28.92
CA ARG A 1069 -12.92 -14.77 30.22
C ARG A 1069 -14.26 -14.07 30.03
N ASP A 1070 -14.27 -12.98 29.25
CA ASP A 1070 -15.41 -12.10 28.98
C ASP A 1070 -16.56 -12.72 28.14
N TYR A 1071 -16.48 -14.01 27.74
CA TYR A 1071 -17.61 -14.72 27.11
C TYR A 1071 -18.10 -15.94 27.89
N CYS A 1072 -17.43 -16.33 28.97
CA CYS A 1072 -17.91 -17.41 29.82
C CYS A 1072 -18.94 -16.87 30.82
N GLU A 1073 -20.05 -17.60 30.98
CA GLU A 1073 -21.05 -17.28 32.02
C GLU A 1073 -20.41 -17.32 33.42
N GLY A 1074 -20.76 -16.36 34.27
CA GLY A 1074 -20.23 -16.25 35.64
C GLY A 1074 -18.77 -15.79 35.79
N LEU A 1075 -18.06 -15.45 34.69
CA LEU A 1075 -16.63 -15.07 34.70
C LEU A 1075 -16.34 -13.64 34.20
N HIS A 1076 -17.38 -12.90 33.82
CA HIS A 1076 -17.32 -11.56 33.23
C HIS A 1076 -17.58 -10.43 34.26
N ASP A 1077 -16.95 -9.27 34.05
CA ASP A 1077 -17.03 -8.12 34.96
C ASP A 1077 -18.17 -7.16 34.53
N THR A 1078 -19.08 -6.84 35.46
CA THR A 1078 -20.19 -5.88 35.28
C THR A 1078 -20.05 -4.66 36.20
N LEU A 1079 -20.63 -3.53 35.79
CA LEU A 1079 -20.74 -2.30 36.59
C LEU A 1079 -22.10 -1.62 36.33
N ASP A 1080 -22.83 -1.27 37.38
CA ASP A 1080 -24.06 -0.48 37.30
C ASP A 1080 -23.72 1.02 37.25
N LEU A 1081 -23.88 1.70 36.12
CA LEU A 1081 -23.50 3.12 35.97
C LEU A 1081 -24.68 4.05 35.68
N VAL A 1082 -24.65 5.22 36.31
CA VAL A 1082 -25.65 6.30 36.19
C VAL A 1082 -25.44 7.12 34.92
N VAL A 1083 -26.50 7.40 34.17
CA VAL A 1083 -26.44 8.33 33.02
C VAL A 1083 -26.48 9.79 33.49
N ILE A 1084 -25.46 10.60 33.13
CA ILE A 1084 -25.38 12.02 33.53
C ILE A 1084 -25.35 13.03 32.36
N GLY A 1085 -25.18 12.57 31.11
CA GLY A 1085 -25.19 13.43 29.93
C GLY A 1085 -25.02 12.68 28.61
N ALA A 1086 -25.02 13.40 27.48
CA ALA A 1086 -24.75 12.83 26.16
C ALA A 1086 -24.28 13.87 25.13
N TRP A 1087 -23.69 13.37 24.04
CA TRP A 1087 -23.40 14.14 22.82
C TRP A 1087 -24.43 13.87 21.72
N HIS A 1088 -24.52 14.76 20.74
CA HIS A 1088 -25.35 14.56 19.56
C HIS A 1088 -24.80 13.42 18.67
N GLY A 1089 -25.65 12.43 18.41
CA GLY A 1089 -25.31 11.30 17.55
C GLY A 1089 -24.97 11.70 16.12
N SER A 1090 -24.00 11.01 15.53
CA SER A 1090 -23.51 11.28 14.16
C SER A 1090 -23.67 10.08 13.23
N GLY A 1091 -23.67 10.33 11.92
CA GLY A 1091 -23.88 9.27 10.91
C GLY A 1091 -25.25 8.61 11.06
N ARG A 1092 -25.29 7.30 11.37
CA ARG A 1092 -26.56 6.57 11.52
C ARG A 1092 -27.40 6.99 12.75
N LYS A 1093 -26.81 7.69 13.72
CA LYS A 1093 -27.46 8.09 14.98
C LYS A 1093 -27.91 9.55 15.03
N VAL A 1094 -27.99 10.23 13.87
CA VAL A 1094 -28.39 11.64 13.82
C VAL A 1094 -29.81 11.82 14.37
N GLY A 1095 -29.96 12.76 15.31
CA GLY A 1095 -31.19 12.99 16.08
C GLY A 1095 -31.23 12.29 17.45
N TRP A 1096 -30.41 11.24 17.64
CA TRP A 1096 -30.32 10.47 18.88
C TRP A 1096 -29.16 10.95 19.77
N CYS A 1097 -29.25 10.69 21.07
CA CYS A 1097 -28.17 10.89 22.03
C CYS A 1097 -27.14 9.77 21.87
N SER A 1098 -25.89 10.08 21.48
CA SER A 1098 -24.77 9.13 21.48
C SER A 1098 -23.42 9.81 21.16
N PRO A 1099 -22.33 9.52 21.90
CA PRO A 1099 -22.28 8.70 23.12
C PRO A 1099 -23.06 9.28 24.30
N PHE A 1100 -23.33 8.41 25.28
CA PHE A 1100 -23.77 8.79 26.63
C PHE A 1100 -22.54 8.92 27.55
N LEU A 1101 -22.64 9.76 28.58
CA LEU A 1101 -21.65 9.90 29.66
C LEU A 1101 -22.16 9.18 30.90
N MET A 1102 -21.39 8.22 31.38
CA MET A 1102 -21.75 7.31 32.48
C MET A 1102 -20.88 7.59 33.72
N ALA A 1103 -21.46 7.48 34.92
CA ALA A 1103 -20.80 7.77 36.19
C ALA A 1103 -21.03 6.68 37.25
N VAL A 1104 -20.08 6.56 38.19
CA VAL A 1104 -20.23 5.82 39.46
C VAL A 1104 -20.69 6.76 40.57
N TRP A 1105 -21.30 6.20 41.61
CA TRP A 1105 -21.62 6.92 42.85
C TRP A 1105 -20.47 6.79 43.85
N ASP A 1106 -20.00 7.91 44.40
CA ASP A 1106 -19.04 7.93 45.51
C ASP A 1106 -19.77 8.28 46.81
N PRO A 1107 -19.96 7.31 47.73
CA PRO A 1107 -20.66 7.54 49.00
C PRO A 1107 -19.83 8.35 50.02
N ASP A 1108 -18.50 8.43 49.88
CA ASP A 1108 -17.63 9.20 50.78
C ASP A 1108 -17.64 10.70 50.43
N THR A 1109 -17.84 11.05 49.15
CA THR A 1109 -17.87 12.45 48.68
C THR A 1109 -19.26 12.95 48.26
N GLU A 1110 -20.28 12.09 48.30
CA GLU A 1110 -21.66 12.32 47.81
C GLU A 1110 -21.72 12.82 46.36
N GLN A 1111 -20.87 12.26 45.48
CA GLN A 1111 -20.68 12.72 44.09
C GLN A 1111 -20.84 11.63 43.05
N LEU A 1112 -21.25 12.04 41.84
CA LEU A 1112 -21.25 11.20 40.65
C LEU A 1112 -19.96 11.48 39.85
N GLN A 1113 -19.04 10.51 39.85
CA GLN A 1113 -17.74 10.60 39.17
C GLN A 1113 -17.83 9.95 37.80
N SER A 1114 -17.54 10.70 36.73
CA SER A 1114 -17.66 10.17 35.36
C SER A 1114 -16.61 9.11 35.05
N LEU A 1115 -17.05 7.89 34.71
CA LEU A 1115 -16.17 6.75 34.44
C LEU A 1115 -15.92 6.53 32.95
N CYS A 1116 -16.97 6.54 32.11
CA CYS A 1116 -16.81 6.19 30.69
C CYS A 1116 -17.82 6.88 29.75
N ARG A 1117 -17.53 6.82 28.45
CA ARG A 1117 -18.48 7.15 27.39
C ARG A 1117 -19.04 5.87 26.77
N CYS A 1118 -20.36 5.67 26.76
CA CYS A 1118 -20.98 4.54 26.07
C CYS A 1118 -21.42 4.91 24.64
N MET A 1119 -21.02 4.11 23.65
CA MET A 1119 -21.42 4.28 22.23
C MET A 1119 -21.93 3.02 21.52
N SER A 1120 -22.08 1.89 22.23
CA SER A 1120 -22.38 0.57 21.65
C SER A 1120 -22.95 -0.41 22.70
N GLY A 1121 -23.64 -1.44 22.22
CA GLY A 1121 -24.40 -2.41 23.02
C GLY A 1121 -25.86 -2.42 22.56
N PHE A 1122 -26.50 -1.25 22.66
CA PHE A 1122 -27.93 -1.08 22.42
C PHE A 1122 -28.40 -1.24 20.96
N SER A 1123 -29.70 -1.52 20.84
CA SER A 1123 -30.45 -1.54 19.58
C SER A 1123 -30.78 -0.13 19.06
N ASP A 1124 -31.14 -0.04 17.78
CA ASP A 1124 -31.67 1.19 17.17
C ASP A 1124 -33.13 1.51 17.61
N ALA A 1125 -33.71 0.71 18.52
CA ALA A 1125 -34.95 1.02 19.23
C ALA A 1125 -34.66 1.75 20.54
N PHE A 1126 -33.85 1.14 21.41
CA PHE A 1126 -33.33 1.76 22.64
C PHE A 1126 -32.75 3.16 22.37
N TYR A 1127 -31.94 3.35 21.33
CA TYR A 1127 -31.37 4.66 21.02
C TYR A 1127 -32.42 5.76 20.77
N ARG A 1128 -33.63 5.41 20.30
CA ARG A 1128 -34.75 6.36 20.16
C ARG A 1128 -35.44 6.56 21.49
N GLU A 1129 -35.81 5.48 22.15
CA GLU A 1129 -36.56 5.49 23.41
C GLU A 1129 -35.78 6.20 24.53
N ALA A 1130 -34.51 5.82 24.78
CA ALA A 1130 -33.64 6.51 25.72
C ALA A 1130 -33.36 7.98 25.32
N THR A 1131 -33.36 8.32 24.03
CA THR A 1131 -33.27 9.73 23.59
C THR A 1131 -34.51 10.53 24.00
N GLU A 1132 -35.70 9.93 23.93
CA GLU A 1132 -36.96 10.57 24.30
C GLU A 1132 -37.11 10.67 25.83
N ARG A 1133 -36.73 9.61 26.58
CA ARG A 1133 -36.68 9.62 28.05
C ARG A 1133 -35.71 10.68 28.58
N LEU A 1134 -34.44 10.66 28.16
CA LEU A 1134 -33.40 11.53 28.69
C LEU A 1134 -33.56 13.01 28.28
N LYS A 1135 -34.20 13.31 27.14
CA LYS A 1135 -34.54 14.70 26.81
C LYS A 1135 -35.65 15.28 27.70
N ALA A 1136 -36.49 14.44 28.31
CA ALA A 1136 -37.43 14.89 29.34
C ALA A 1136 -36.74 15.18 30.69
N THR A 1137 -35.46 14.81 30.85
CA THR A 1137 -34.63 15.06 32.04
C THR A 1137 -33.46 16.01 31.77
N GLU A 1138 -33.46 16.73 30.63
CA GLU A 1138 -32.38 17.65 30.24
C GLU A 1138 -32.23 18.84 31.20
N ILE A 1139 -31.00 19.08 31.67
CA ILE A 1139 -30.63 20.19 32.57
C ILE A 1139 -29.61 21.11 31.88
N PRO A 1140 -29.58 22.43 32.19
CA PRO A 1140 -28.80 23.42 31.42
C PRO A 1140 -27.28 23.38 31.66
N GLY A 1141 -26.77 22.45 32.45
CA GLY A 1141 -25.36 22.32 32.82
C GLY A 1141 -25.16 21.23 33.88
N PRO A 1142 -23.90 20.89 34.22
CA PRO A 1142 -23.59 19.90 35.25
C PRO A 1142 -24.08 20.36 36.63
N LYS A 1143 -24.47 19.40 37.48
CA LYS A 1143 -24.74 19.69 38.89
C LYS A 1143 -23.43 19.86 39.67
N ALA A 1144 -23.51 20.53 40.83
CA ALA A 1144 -22.36 20.75 41.70
C ALA A 1144 -21.73 19.46 42.28
N TYR A 1145 -22.45 18.34 42.24
CA TYR A 1145 -21.96 17.01 42.65
C TYR A 1145 -21.58 16.09 41.48
N TYR A 1146 -21.45 16.62 40.26
CA TYR A 1146 -20.90 15.87 39.12
C TYR A 1146 -19.40 16.17 39.03
N ASP A 1147 -18.54 15.21 39.41
CA ASP A 1147 -17.11 15.32 39.14
C ASP A 1147 -16.80 14.76 37.75
N THR A 1148 -16.46 15.65 36.83
CA THR A 1148 -16.08 15.28 35.47
C THR A 1148 -15.26 16.37 34.79
N SER A 1149 -14.32 15.95 33.95
CA SER A 1149 -13.61 16.81 33.01
C SER A 1149 -14.25 16.84 31.60
N GLU A 1150 -15.33 16.09 31.39
CA GLU A 1150 -16.02 15.97 30.12
C GLU A 1150 -17.04 17.09 29.88
N SER A 1151 -17.24 17.45 28.61
CA SER A 1151 -18.29 18.38 28.18
C SER A 1151 -19.23 17.75 27.15
N PRO A 1152 -20.28 17.02 27.60
CA PRO A 1152 -21.42 16.62 26.76
C PRO A 1152 -22.17 17.82 26.18
N ASP A 1153 -22.85 17.59 25.04
CA ASP A 1153 -23.72 18.59 24.41
C ASP A 1153 -25.01 18.82 25.23
N MET A 1154 -25.48 17.77 25.93
CA MET A 1154 -26.70 17.72 26.74
C MET A 1154 -26.36 17.11 28.11
N TRP A 1155 -26.82 17.72 29.20
CA TRP A 1155 -26.71 17.17 30.56
C TRP A 1155 -28.07 16.64 31.02
N PHE A 1156 -28.08 15.61 31.86
CA PHE A 1156 -29.33 15.01 32.35
C PHE A 1156 -29.39 15.00 33.88
N GLU A 1157 -30.62 15.07 34.41
CA GLU A 1157 -30.93 14.66 35.79
C GLU A 1157 -30.57 13.17 35.95
N PRO A 1158 -29.86 12.76 37.01
CA PRO A 1158 -29.47 11.37 37.17
C PRO A 1158 -30.73 10.59 37.59
N ARG A 1159 -31.12 9.60 36.78
CA ARG A 1159 -32.36 8.80 36.98
C ARG A 1159 -32.32 7.39 36.40
N GLU A 1160 -31.48 7.14 35.40
CA GLU A 1160 -31.33 5.82 34.79
C GLU A 1160 -29.96 5.24 35.16
N VAL A 1161 -29.95 3.98 35.59
CA VAL A 1161 -28.75 3.18 35.89
C VAL A 1161 -28.73 2.02 34.90
N TRP A 1162 -27.62 1.79 34.20
CA TRP A 1162 -27.51 0.75 33.16
C TRP A 1162 -26.35 -0.20 33.46
N GLU A 1163 -26.49 -1.49 33.10
CA GLU A 1163 -25.47 -2.51 33.33
C GLU A 1163 -24.39 -2.47 32.24
N ILE A 1164 -23.18 -2.09 32.63
CA ILE A 1164 -22.03 -1.92 31.75
C ILE A 1164 -21.13 -3.14 31.85
N ARG A 1165 -20.89 -3.81 30.71
CA ARG A 1165 -19.92 -4.91 30.58
C ARG A 1165 -18.61 -4.41 29.98
N GLY A 1166 -17.50 -4.81 30.60
CA GLY A 1166 -16.14 -4.57 30.15
C GLY A 1166 -15.35 -5.87 30.05
N ALA A 1167 -14.25 -5.85 29.28
CA ALA A 1167 -13.28 -6.95 29.32
C ALA A 1167 -12.29 -6.75 30.48
N ASP A 1168 -11.74 -5.53 30.59
CA ASP A 1168 -10.82 -5.08 31.63
C ASP A 1168 -11.07 -3.61 31.97
N LEU A 1169 -10.63 -3.17 33.14
CA LEU A 1169 -10.68 -1.75 33.51
C LEU A 1169 -9.42 -1.03 33.03
N SER A 1170 -9.62 0.10 32.38
CA SER A 1170 -8.57 0.84 31.70
C SER A 1170 -8.68 2.35 31.89
N LEU A 1171 -7.53 3.02 31.88
CA LEU A 1171 -7.48 4.47 31.83
C LEU A 1171 -7.77 4.95 30.39
N SER A 1172 -9.07 4.89 30.01
CA SER A 1172 -9.67 5.35 28.74
C SER A 1172 -9.59 4.38 27.54
N PRO A 1173 -10.60 4.32 26.63
CA PRO A 1173 -12.04 4.55 26.83
C PRO A 1173 -13.00 3.53 26.13
N VAL A 1174 -14.29 3.59 26.51
CA VAL A 1174 -15.48 2.97 25.88
C VAL A 1174 -15.78 1.51 26.27
N SER A 1175 -17.00 1.28 26.78
CA SER A 1175 -17.56 -0.02 27.19
C SER A 1175 -18.84 -0.38 26.41
N VAL A 1176 -19.43 -1.55 26.73
CA VAL A 1176 -20.67 -2.09 26.12
C VAL A 1176 -21.74 -2.29 27.20
N VAL A 1177 -23.04 -2.30 26.88
CA VAL A 1177 -24.13 -2.11 27.86
C VAL A 1177 -25.38 -2.95 27.59
N GLU A 1178 -26.07 -3.34 28.67
CA GLU A 1178 -27.43 -3.89 28.75
C GLU A 1178 -28.30 -3.04 29.73
N GLU A 1179 -29.64 -3.14 29.67
CA GLU A 1179 -30.58 -2.27 30.40
C GLU A 1179 -31.17 -2.98 31.63
N LEU A 1180 -31.31 -2.27 32.76
CA LEU A 1180 -31.94 -2.73 34.00
C LEU A 1180 -33.03 -1.73 34.44
N ASP A 1181 -34.17 -2.24 34.90
CA ASP A 1181 -35.35 -1.46 35.28
C ASP A 1181 -35.54 -1.33 36.83
N ASP A 1182 -34.63 -1.88 37.64
CA ASP A 1182 -34.89 -2.23 39.05
C ASP A 1182 -33.92 -1.65 40.10
N LYS A 1183 -33.04 -0.70 39.75
CA LYS A 1183 -32.04 -0.10 40.67
C LYS A 1183 -32.17 1.42 40.83
N ASP A 1184 -32.09 1.89 42.08
CA ASP A 1184 -31.97 3.30 42.45
C ASP A 1184 -30.52 3.83 42.29
N ILE A 1185 -30.34 5.15 42.30
CA ILE A 1185 -29.06 5.82 42.02
C ILE A 1185 -28.00 5.47 43.07
N GLU A 1186 -28.39 5.43 44.34
CA GLU A 1186 -27.55 5.08 45.49
C GLU A 1186 -27.19 3.58 45.53
N ALA A 1187 -27.77 2.77 44.64
CA ALA A 1187 -27.45 1.35 44.45
C ALA A 1187 -26.63 1.08 43.17
N ALA A 1188 -26.15 2.13 42.48
CA ALA A 1188 -25.16 2.02 41.40
C ALA A 1188 -23.79 1.60 41.95
N SER A 1189 -22.93 1.04 41.09
CA SER A 1189 -21.57 0.64 41.47
C SER A 1189 -20.74 1.82 41.94
N THR A 1190 -19.91 1.59 42.95
CA THR A 1190 -19.17 2.65 43.63
C THR A 1190 -17.76 2.87 43.06
N ALA A 1191 -17.15 3.99 43.45
CA ALA A 1191 -15.72 4.22 43.21
C ALA A 1191 -14.82 3.16 43.90
N GLU A 1192 -15.22 2.59 45.04
CA GLU A 1192 -14.49 1.51 45.70
C GLU A 1192 -14.62 0.18 44.92
N ASP A 1193 -15.80 -0.14 44.38
CA ASP A 1193 -15.99 -1.35 43.55
C ASP A 1193 -15.08 -1.34 42.32
N VAL A 1194 -15.06 -0.22 41.58
CA VAL A 1194 -14.18 -0.03 40.42
C VAL A 1194 -12.71 -0.14 40.83
N ALA A 1195 -12.33 0.44 41.96
CA ALA A 1195 -10.97 0.32 42.49
C ALA A 1195 -10.64 -1.12 42.90
N ALA A 1196 -11.56 -1.86 43.50
CA ALA A 1196 -11.39 -3.26 43.90
C ALA A 1196 -11.21 -4.16 42.67
N MET A 1197 -12.03 -3.99 41.63
CA MET A 1197 -11.95 -4.73 40.37
C MET A 1197 -10.61 -4.48 39.64
N TYR A 1198 -10.19 -3.21 39.51
CA TYR A 1198 -8.91 -2.85 38.89
C TYR A 1198 -7.70 -3.39 39.69
N ASN A 1199 -7.79 -3.35 41.04
CA ASN A 1199 -6.79 -3.96 41.90
C ASN A 1199 -6.79 -5.50 41.83
N ALA A 1200 -7.95 -6.16 41.61
CA ALA A 1200 -8.04 -7.61 41.45
C ALA A 1200 -7.38 -8.08 40.14
N GLN A 1201 -7.62 -7.36 39.03
CA GLN A 1201 -6.91 -7.53 37.75
C GLN A 1201 -5.39 -7.45 37.97
N SER A 1202 -4.93 -6.44 38.72
CA SER A 1202 -3.50 -6.25 39.06
C SER A 1202 -2.91 -7.28 40.05
N ARG A 1203 -3.73 -7.90 40.91
CA ARG A 1203 -3.28 -8.87 41.93
C ARG A 1203 -3.17 -10.29 41.41
N LYS A 1204 -4.10 -10.75 40.55
CA LYS A 1204 -4.05 -12.10 39.95
C LYS A 1204 -2.74 -12.32 39.18
N ALA A 1205 -2.29 -11.31 38.44
CA ALA A 1205 -0.99 -11.31 37.73
C ALA A 1205 0.27 -11.39 38.63
N LYS A 1206 0.16 -11.14 39.95
CA LYS A 1206 1.26 -11.31 40.92
C LYS A 1206 1.21 -12.64 41.68
N ALA A 1207 0.03 -13.23 41.82
CA ALA A 1207 -0.10 -14.55 42.43
C ALA A 1207 0.56 -15.62 41.53
N GLY A 1208 0.26 -15.61 40.22
CA GLY A 1208 0.80 -16.56 39.25
C GLY A 1208 2.33 -16.59 39.18
N SER A 1209 3.00 -15.43 39.22
CA SER A 1209 4.47 -15.36 39.16
C SER A 1209 5.15 -16.01 40.38
N THR A 1210 4.49 -16.02 41.54
CA THR A 1210 5.05 -16.63 42.77
C THR A 1210 5.03 -18.16 42.66
N VAL A 1211 3.93 -18.73 42.15
CA VAL A 1211 3.79 -20.18 41.93
C VAL A 1211 4.72 -20.66 40.80
N ALA A 1212 4.81 -19.91 39.71
CA ALA A 1212 5.72 -20.24 38.60
C ALA A 1212 7.21 -20.22 39.03
N ALA A 1213 7.61 -19.24 39.86
CA ALA A 1213 8.96 -19.22 40.42
C ALA A 1213 9.25 -20.42 41.34
N GLN A 1214 8.29 -20.81 42.17
CA GLN A 1214 8.41 -21.98 43.06
C GLN A 1214 8.49 -23.29 42.27
N ALA A 1215 7.69 -23.44 41.20
CA ALA A 1215 7.76 -24.59 40.31
C ALA A 1215 9.11 -24.68 39.57
N ALA A 1216 9.64 -23.54 39.10
CA ALA A 1216 10.96 -23.48 38.46
C ALA A 1216 12.11 -23.87 39.41
N THR A 1217 12.03 -23.50 40.70
CA THR A 1217 13.01 -23.95 41.71
C THR A 1217 12.82 -25.40 42.17
N ALA A 1218 11.64 -25.99 41.98
CA ALA A 1218 11.41 -27.41 42.29
C ALA A 1218 11.99 -28.36 41.22
N ALA A 1219 12.34 -27.84 40.04
CA ALA A 1219 12.84 -28.61 38.90
C ALA A 1219 14.38 -28.60 38.77
N SER A 1220 15.13 -28.03 39.73
CA SER A 1220 16.60 -27.97 39.71
C SER A 1220 17.31 -28.94 40.65
N ASP A 1221 16.59 -29.52 41.62
CA ASP A 1221 17.19 -30.16 42.80
C ASP A 1221 16.92 -31.69 42.85
N ASP A 1222 17.28 -32.39 41.77
CA ASP A 1222 17.25 -33.86 41.66
C ASP A 1222 18.69 -34.43 41.46
N GLU A 1223 19.41 -34.68 42.56
CA GLU A 1223 20.58 -35.59 42.59
C GLU A 1223 20.37 -36.69 43.65
N GLU A 1224 20.74 -37.94 43.32
CA GLU A 1224 20.38 -39.12 44.11
C GLU A 1224 21.13 -39.29 45.45
N PRO A 1225 20.52 -39.97 46.45
CA PRO A 1225 20.98 -39.95 47.84
C PRO A 1225 22.01 -41.04 48.19
N HIS A 1226 23.01 -40.69 49.02
CA HIS A 1226 23.95 -41.65 49.62
C HIS A 1226 24.22 -41.40 51.12
N GLY A 1227 23.43 -42.05 51.98
CA GLY A 1227 23.98 -42.78 53.15
C GLY A 1227 24.02 -42.12 54.55
N LYS A 1228 23.34 -42.81 55.48
CA LYS A 1228 23.65 -43.01 56.92
C LYS A 1228 23.19 -42.00 58.00
N GLU A 1229 22.23 -42.51 58.78
CA GLU A 1229 22.28 -42.70 60.26
C GLU A 1229 22.28 -41.48 61.22
N ALA A 1230 21.21 -41.45 62.03
CA ALA A 1230 21.18 -41.18 63.49
C ALA A 1230 20.90 -39.74 64.02
N LEU A 1231 19.78 -39.64 64.76
CA LEU A 1231 19.51 -38.75 65.93
C LEU A 1231 19.32 -37.24 65.61
N ASP A 1232 18.51 -36.44 66.32
CA ASP A 1232 17.67 -36.63 67.54
C ASP A 1232 16.29 -35.92 67.40
N ASP A 1233 15.40 -36.03 68.40
CA ASP A 1233 14.11 -35.31 68.49
C ASP A 1233 14.26 -33.78 68.70
N GLU A 1234 13.32 -32.97 68.18
CA GLU A 1234 12.39 -32.11 68.98
C GLU A 1234 11.52 -31.14 68.13
N VAL A 1235 10.49 -30.58 68.80
CA VAL A 1235 9.60 -29.45 68.42
C VAL A 1235 8.38 -29.76 67.52
N LEU A 1236 7.20 -29.40 68.05
CA LEU A 1236 5.84 -29.51 67.50
C LEU A 1236 5.36 -28.17 66.87
N GLU A 1237 4.11 -28.18 66.38
CA GLU A 1237 3.23 -26.99 66.15
C GLU A 1237 3.76 -25.98 65.10
N ASP A 1238 3.21 -25.94 63.88
CA ASP A 1238 1.84 -25.50 63.66
C ASP A 1238 1.23 -26.02 62.32
N LYS A 1239 -0.01 -26.51 62.34
CA LYS A 1239 -0.74 -27.03 61.15
C LYS A 1239 -2.26 -26.83 61.28
N THR A 1240 -2.72 -25.58 61.27
CA THR A 1240 -4.16 -25.24 61.41
C THR A 1240 -4.68 -24.15 60.46
N HIS A 1241 -3.86 -23.65 59.53
CA HIS A 1241 -4.21 -22.53 58.66
C HIS A 1241 -4.39 -22.83 57.15
N ALA A 1242 -4.10 -24.05 56.68
CA ALA A 1242 -4.19 -24.40 55.26
C ALA A 1242 -5.60 -24.82 54.79
N GLU A 1243 -6.40 -25.44 55.67
CA GLU A 1243 -7.70 -26.03 55.31
C GLU A 1243 -8.85 -25.00 55.26
N LYS A 1244 -8.59 -23.73 55.58
CA LYS A 1244 -9.62 -22.67 55.66
C LYS A 1244 -9.47 -21.57 54.60
N ALA A 1245 -8.91 -21.94 53.44
CA ALA A 1245 -8.76 -21.08 52.27
C ALA A 1245 -9.24 -21.79 50.98
N LEU A 1246 -10.19 -22.72 51.13
CA LEU A 1246 -10.78 -23.53 50.06
C LEU A 1246 -12.32 -23.65 50.15
N GLU A 1247 -12.95 -22.92 51.09
CA GLU A 1247 -14.41 -22.82 51.29
C GLU A 1247 -14.92 -21.36 51.27
N ASP A 1248 -14.02 -20.38 51.15
CA ASP A 1248 -14.27 -18.93 50.94
C ASP A 1248 -13.63 -18.51 49.61
#